data_AF-A0A8C6JKQ6-F1
#
_entry.id   AF-A0A8C6JKQ6-F1
#
_cell.length_a   1.000
_cell.length_b   1.000
_cell.length_c   1.000
_cell.angle_alpha   90.00
_cell.angle_beta   90.00
_cell.angle_gamma   90.00
#
_symmetry.space_group_name_H-M   'P 1'
#
loop_
_entity.id
_entity.type
_entity.pdbx_description
1 polymer ?
#
loop_
_entity_poly.entity_id
_entity_poly.type
_entity_poly.pdbx_seq_one_letter_code
_entity_poly.pdbx_strand_id
1 'polypeptide(L)'
;MGARELWALLAALRAGWCLLPQAGYLHPDEFFQSPEVMAGKAAGGAGAGRWSAVPQRAVAAETVPPAPLRSAVARGGDGLRVQVHGPRQPHSGGSAEKRNARARTGAGTRPFPCGKPPACPLRQGSGGSAVCGCRFCRALSKASGARNPSTPTGLPSALEKLKTSCTLLNVSRLTPVSEVQELLCIMMPLILSYIHNAELLNKIYYVSMYFISFYSFIGDILNLQVYYPWEFLSSSPCRTVVFPLMTSGITYWVIKSLQQLDICSSCINSYTLLVSPRLLFTIFSFILDYSVYRLAPSWEADRWKALVLLAGSYVTLVFYTRTFTNTLEGLLFALLMVLVSSRKPDSSLVEPTSSPLIGIVTTAGFFNRPTFLAFALMPLLYWAGFIVDSQRSIKTVINHFLKLVLCACFTAVVFITADTFYFTTVGLDNLYNIKNNSLFDVLGQLNEKMIVTPLNFLSYNLNPHNLALHGSHPRVTHFTVNGMMLFGILHVLAIGAGCKMLKQYICQLIWVKSYYHGSSGLLVHSKGKPTLLLFYFVPLAFLSLFSHQEPRFLIPLILPLVLFSTSQNRAMKWKYVIVIFNMLGALLFGCLHQGGLIPCLFHLEQLVHSPESSSHPRHYTLLFAHTYMPPRSLLNIKKRDTHIEVIDMAGSEEETLCHIVQQRANDFTCNECHVFVVIPGTIRATITKCGVSFLNETLIFPHLSMEDPPHIPFLLSRNWRSQLGLYILQLGRNQQSL
;
A
#
# COMPACT_ATOMS: atom_id res chain seq x y z
N MET A 1 -30.63 5.90 8.44
CA MET A 1 -29.81 5.23 7.40
C MET A 1 -29.18 3.99 8.01
N GLY A 2 -29.33 2.82 7.37
CA GLY A 2 -28.69 1.59 7.85
C GLY A 2 -27.19 1.56 7.51
N ALA A 3 -26.48 0.57 8.08
CA ALA A 3 -25.02 0.47 7.90
C ALA A 3 -24.62 0.13 6.46
N ARG A 4 -25.48 -0.61 5.74
CA ARG A 4 -25.25 -0.93 4.32
C ARG A 4 -25.35 0.31 3.44
N GLU A 5 -26.38 1.12 3.63
CA GLU A 5 -26.58 2.35 2.88
C GLU A 5 -25.48 3.36 3.17
N LEU A 6 -25.08 3.48 4.45
CA LEU A 6 -23.95 4.33 4.84
C LEU A 6 -22.63 3.87 4.21
N TRP A 7 -22.34 2.57 4.19
CA TRP A 7 -21.16 2.05 3.51
C TRP A 7 -21.20 2.38 2.01
N ALA A 8 -22.35 2.20 1.34
CA ALA A 8 -22.49 2.50 -0.08
C ALA A 8 -22.21 3.99 -0.37
N LEU A 9 -22.70 4.90 0.48
CA LEU A 9 -22.39 6.33 0.37
C LEU A 9 -20.90 6.62 0.57
N LEU A 10 -20.25 6.01 1.57
CA LEU A 10 -18.83 6.20 1.82
C LEU A 10 -17.95 5.60 0.71
N ALA A 11 -18.36 4.48 0.12
CA ALA A 11 -17.73 3.88 -1.04
C ALA A 11 -17.87 4.78 -2.28
N ALA A 12 -19.06 5.34 -2.52
CA ALA A 12 -19.28 6.31 -3.59
C ALA A 12 -18.47 7.59 -3.36
N LEU A 13 -18.39 8.08 -2.12
CA LEU A 13 -17.53 9.21 -1.76
C LEU A 13 -16.06 8.90 -2.07
N ARG A 14 -15.57 7.70 -1.73
CA ARG A 14 -14.19 7.29 -2.06
C ARG A 14 -13.91 7.33 -3.55
N ALA A 15 -14.82 6.79 -4.37
CA ALA A 15 -14.70 6.80 -5.83
C ALA A 15 -14.79 8.23 -6.41
N GLY A 16 -15.78 9.01 -5.99
CA GLY A 16 -15.98 10.39 -6.47
C GLY A 16 -14.86 11.33 -6.03
N TRP A 17 -14.35 11.16 -4.81
CA TRP A 17 -13.24 11.96 -4.29
C TRP A 17 -11.93 11.67 -5.02
N CYS A 18 -11.73 10.47 -5.58
CA CYS A 18 -10.58 10.16 -6.45
C CYS A 18 -10.64 10.91 -7.80
N LEU A 19 -11.84 11.18 -8.32
CA LEU A 19 -12.03 11.95 -9.55
C LEU A 19 -11.78 13.44 -9.33
N LEU A 20 -11.96 13.92 -8.10
CA LEU A 20 -11.40 15.21 -7.70
C LEU A 20 -9.89 15.01 -7.49
N PRO A 21 -9.00 15.93 -7.91
CA PRO A 21 -7.56 15.70 -7.95
C PRO A 21 -6.84 15.57 -6.58
N GLN A 22 -7.53 15.15 -5.50
CA GLN A 22 -7.03 14.91 -4.12
C GLN A 22 -5.75 15.70 -3.82
N ALA A 23 -5.91 16.99 -3.58
CA ALA A 23 -4.79 17.93 -3.70
C ALA A 23 -3.74 17.79 -2.57
N GLY A 24 -4.11 17.25 -1.40
CA GLY A 24 -3.21 17.09 -0.26
C GLY A 24 -2.27 15.88 -0.34
N TYR A 25 -1.33 15.76 0.60
CA TYR A 25 -0.38 14.67 0.85
C TYR A 25 0.43 14.22 -0.37
N LEU A 26 1.11 15.16 -1.03
CA LEU A 26 1.95 14.85 -2.18
C LEU A 26 3.27 14.21 -1.76
N HIS A 27 3.23 12.93 -1.43
CA HIS A 27 4.40 12.24 -0.95
C HIS A 27 5.30 11.74 -2.12
N PRO A 28 6.64 11.93 -2.07
CA PRO A 28 7.58 11.47 -3.10
C PRO A 28 7.39 10.00 -3.54
N ASP A 29 7.25 9.07 -2.58
CA ASP A 29 6.98 7.64 -2.86
C ASP A 29 5.72 7.38 -3.70
N GLU A 30 4.73 8.27 -3.71
CA GLU A 30 3.53 8.11 -4.53
C GLU A 30 3.88 8.12 -6.03
N PHE A 31 4.85 8.95 -6.43
CA PHE A 31 5.19 9.19 -7.83
C PHE A 31 6.47 8.48 -8.24
N PHE A 32 7.52 8.62 -7.42
CA PHE A 32 8.86 8.13 -7.73
C PHE A 32 8.97 6.61 -7.63
N GLN A 33 8.02 5.92 -6.99
CA GLN A 33 8.02 4.46 -6.97
C GLN A 33 7.09 3.83 -8.00
N SER A 34 6.34 4.60 -8.80
CA SER A 34 5.47 4.03 -9.83
C SER A 34 5.19 4.99 -11.01
N PRO A 35 4.33 6.04 -10.89
CA PRO A 35 4.01 6.95 -11.99
C PRO A 35 5.20 7.51 -12.77
N GLU A 36 6.15 8.13 -12.08
CA GLU A 36 7.26 8.86 -12.71
C GLU A 36 8.17 7.91 -13.53
N VAL A 37 8.40 6.71 -12.99
CA VAL A 37 9.23 5.66 -13.59
C VAL A 37 8.60 5.09 -14.86
N MET A 38 7.26 5.09 -14.96
CA MET A 38 6.52 4.58 -16.12
C MET A 38 6.29 5.66 -17.19
N ALA A 39 6.28 6.94 -16.80
CA ALA A 39 6.05 8.07 -17.70
C ALA A 39 7.24 8.37 -18.63
N GLY A 40 8.46 7.99 -18.23
CA GLY A 40 9.71 8.19 -18.98
C GLY A 40 10.68 7.02 -18.80
N LYS A 41 11.59 6.74 -19.76
CA LYS A 41 12.73 5.81 -19.54
C LYS A 41 14.03 6.59 -19.43
N ALA A 42 14.89 6.22 -18.47
CA ALA A 42 16.30 6.57 -18.55
C ALA A 42 16.88 5.95 -19.83
N ALA A 43 17.29 6.77 -20.80
CA ALA A 43 18.04 6.23 -21.94
C ALA A 43 19.29 5.56 -21.36
N GLY A 44 19.50 4.28 -21.68
CA GLY A 44 20.70 3.56 -21.27
C GLY A 44 21.95 4.29 -21.77
N GLY A 45 22.92 4.44 -20.88
CA GLY A 45 24.24 4.98 -21.19
C GLY A 45 24.49 6.35 -20.57
N ALA A 46 25.31 6.36 -19.52
CA ALA A 46 26.22 7.44 -19.13
C ALA A 46 25.96 8.82 -19.78
N GLY A 47 24.89 9.46 -19.32
CA GLY A 47 24.60 10.85 -19.61
C GLY A 47 24.20 11.48 -18.30
N ALA A 48 25.20 11.74 -17.45
CA ALA A 48 25.09 12.81 -16.48
C ALA A 48 24.78 14.09 -17.28
N GLY A 49 23.49 14.34 -17.53
CA GLY A 49 23.06 15.72 -17.60
C GLY A 49 23.60 16.37 -16.33
N ARG A 50 24.25 17.51 -16.50
CA ARG A 50 24.82 18.27 -15.40
C ARG A 50 23.66 18.65 -14.47
N TRP A 51 23.45 17.88 -13.41
CA TRP A 51 22.34 18.06 -12.47
C TRP A 51 22.91 18.31 -11.08
N SER A 52 22.87 19.57 -10.65
CA SER A 52 23.23 19.97 -9.29
C SER A 52 22.07 19.65 -8.35
N ALA A 53 21.90 18.38 -7.98
CA ALA A 53 21.16 18.04 -6.77
C ALA A 53 22.08 18.31 -5.58
N VAL A 54 21.73 19.29 -4.75
CA VAL A 54 22.37 19.46 -3.43
C VAL A 54 22.00 18.23 -2.59
N PRO A 55 22.95 17.59 -1.88
CA PRO A 55 22.67 16.37 -1.11
C PRO A 55 21.50 16.58 -0.14
N GLN A 56 20.50 15.70 -0.21
CA GLN A 56 19.39 15.69 0.72
C GLN A 56 19.89 15.39 2.14
N ARG A 57 19.69 16.33 3.07
CA ARG A 57 19.40 15.94 4.45
C ARG A 57 17.92 15.58 4.47
N ALA A 58 17.61 14.30 4.69
CA ALA A 58 16.25 13.89 5.02
C ALA A 58 15.81 14.62 6.30
N VAL A 59 15.13 15.76 6.15
CA VAL A 59 14.42 16.38 7.26
C VAL A 59 13.19 15.52 7.46
N ALA A 60 13.26 14.64 8.46
CA ALA A 60 12.11 13.90 8.95
C ALA A 60 11.12 14.88 9.58
N ALA A 61 10.29 15.53 8.78
CA ALA A 61 9.23 16.42 9.25
C ALA A 61 7.84 15.80 9.04
N GLU A 62 7.61 14.61 9.61
CA GLU A 62 6.25 14.15 9.91
C GLU A 62 5.99 14.04 11.42
N THR A 63 6.97 14.38 12.26
CA THR A 63 6.80 14.45 13.71
C THR A 63 7.31 15.78 14.23
N VAL A 64 6.42 16.62 14.77
CA VAL A 64 6.83 17.76 15.61
C VAL A 64 7.47 17.19 16.89
N PRO A 65 8.79 17.33 17.11
CA PRO A 65 9.34 17.08 18.44
C PRO A 65 8.94 18.27 19.34
N PRO A 66 8.67 18.06 20.64
CA PRO A 66 8.54 19.19 21.56
C PRO A 66 9.85 19.98 21.55
N ALA A 67 9.74 21.31 21.42
CA ALA A 67 10.87 22.22 21.38
C ALA A 67 11.81 22.00 22.59
N PRO A 68 13.14 21.98 22.40
CA PRO A 68 14.04 22.04 23.54
C PRO A 68 13.87 23.41 24.21
N LEU A 69 13.55 23.42 25.51
CA LEU A 69 13.66 24.61 26.33
C LEU A 69 15.09 25.16 26.20
N ARG A 70 15.24 26.26 25.46
CA ARG A 70 16.45 27.09 25.55
C ARG A 70 16.46 27.72 26.94
N SER A 71 17.21 27.11 27.85
CA SER A 71 17.60 27.75 29.10
C SER A 71 18.44 28.98 28.77
N ALA A 72 18.01 30.11 29.31
CA ALA A 72 18.66 31.40 29.17
C ALA A 72 20.12 31.35 29.66
N VAL A 73 20.94 32.13 28.97
CA VAL A 73 22.30 32.52 29.33
C VAL A 73 22.32 33.19 30.71
N ALA A 74 23.18 32.72 31.60
CA ALA A 74 23.78 33.53 32.66
C ALA A 74 25.28 33.21 32.74
N ARG A 75 26.08 34.28 32.63
CA ARG A 75 27.54 34.29 32.71
C ARG A 75 28.01 34.03 34.14
N GLY A 76 29.23 33.49 34.28
CA GLY A 76 30.09 33.83 35.43
C GLY A 76 30.94 32.68 35.96
N GLY A 77 32.24 32.72 35.65
CA GLY A 77 33.32 32.68 36.65
C GLY A 77 33.65 31.37 37.36
N ASP A 78 34.92 30.98 37.17
CA ASP A 78 35.81 30.40 38.17
C ASP A 78 35.76 28.89 38.51
N GLY A 79 36.87 28.22 38.17
CA GLY A 79 37.79 27.75 39.22
C GLY A 79 37.70 26.29 39.67
N LEU A 80 38.82 25.59 39.44
CA LEU A 80 39.42 24.51 40.26
C LEU A 80 38.90 23.04 40.21
N ARG A 81 39.76 22.20 39.62
CA ARG A 81 40.46 21.01 40.17
C ARG A 81 39.74 19.98 41.09
N VAL A 82 39.76 18.73 40.58
CA VAL A 82 40.44 17.51 41.11
C VAL A 82 39.68 16.52 42.02
N GLN A 83 39.84 15.24 41.61
CA GLN A 83 39.89 13.94 42.32
C GLN A 83 38.64 13.05 42.58
N VAL A 84 38.55 11.99 41.76
CA VAL A 84 38.73 10.55 42.10
C VAL A 84 38.34 10.08 43.52
N HIS A 85 37.33 9.20 43.62
CA HIS A 85 37.50 7.79 44.05
C HIS A 85 36.21 6.97 43.91
N GLY A 86 36.36 5.70 43.52
CA GLY A 86 35.32 4.69 43.38
C GLY A 86 35.02 3.88 44.68
N PRO A 87 34.50 2.64 44.58
CA PRO A 87 33.25 2.25 45.24
C PRO A 87 33.41 1.16 46.32
N ARG A 88 32.38 0.95 47.15
CA ARG A 88 32.16 -0.30 47.91
C ARG A 88 30.67 -0.62 48.17
N GLN A 89 30.28 -1.85 47.83
CA GLN A 89 29.21 -2.66 48.43
C GLN A 89 29.78 -3.51 49.60
N PRO A 90 29.07 -4.49 50.19
CA PRO A 90 27.74 -4.50 50.84
C PRO A 90 27.81 -5.14 52.25
N HIS A 91 26.71 -5.17 53.01
CA HIS A 91 26.57 -6.13 54.12
C HIS A 91 25.15 -6.70 54.26
N SER A 92 25.19 -7.99 54.61
CA SER A 92 24.15 -9.00 54.82
C SER A 92 23.55 -9.01 56.22
N GLY A 93 22.37 -9.63 56.35
CA GLY A 93 22.07 -10.53 57.48
C GLY A 93 20.83 -10.21 58.31
N GLY A 94 20.03 -11.23 58.62
CA GLY A 94 19.11 -11.22 59.76
C GLY A 94 17.77 -11.92 59.55
N SER A 95 17.75 -13.23 59.81
CA SER A 95 16.55 -14.08 59.96
C SER A 95 15.88 -13.86 61.33
N ALA A 96 14.55 -13.94 61.43
CA ALA A 96 13.86 -14.39 62.64
C ALA A 96 12.37 -14.74 62.38
N GLU A 97 12.09 -16.01 62.66
CA GLU A 97 10.83 -16.74 62.67
C GLU A 97 9.99 -16.40 63.92
N LYS A 98 8.64 -16.40 63.82
CA LYS A 98 7.74 -16.70 64.95
C LYS A 98 6.33 -17.12 64.51
N ARG A 99 5.93 -18.29 65.03
CA ARG A 99 4.63 -18.97 64.94
C ARG A 99 3.55 -18.35 65.82
N ASN A 100 2.27 -18.53 65.43
CA ASN A 100 1.13 -19.07 66.22
C ASN A 100 -0.19 -18.67 65.52
N ALA A 101 -1.05 -19.56 64.98
CA ALA A 101 -1.85 -20.64 65.57
C ALA A 101 -3.15 -20.18 66.27
N ARG A 102 -4.31 -20.39 65.60
CA ARG A 102 -5.65 -20.86 66.10
C ARG A 102 -6.76 -20.42 65.12
N ALA A 103 -7.94 -21.03 65.00
CA ALA A 103 -8.46 -22.40 64.97
C ALA A 103 -10.02 -22.29 64.92
N ARG A 104 -10.70 -23.20 64.21
CA ARG A 104 -12.12 -23.65 64.37
C ARG A 104 -13.24 -22.71 63.87
N THR A 105 -14.43 -23.12 63.37
CA THR A 105 -15.13 -24.41 63.07
C THR A 105 -16.50 -24.12 62.40
N GLY A 106 -17.08 -25.11 61.71
CA GLY A 106 -18.55 -25.30 61.48
C GLY A 106 -18.96 -25.22 60.00
N ALA A 107 -19.25 -26.29 59.24
CA ALA A 107 -20.17 -27.45 59.35
C ALA A 107 -21.66 -27.12 59.11
N GLY A 108 -22.25 -27.71 58.05
CA GLY A 108 -23.69 -27.70 57.75
C GLY A 108 -24.04 -28.35 56.40
N THR A 109 -24.91 -29.35 56.40
CA THR A 109 -25.10 -30.45 55.42
C THR A 109 -26.48 -30.49 54.72
N ARG A 110 -26.50 -30.76 53.39
CA ARG A 110 -27.44 -31.60 52.54
C ARG A 110 -28.98 -31.27 52.49
N PRO A 111 -29.85 -31.89 51.63
CA PRO A 111 -29.69 -32.80 50.46
C PRO A 111 -30.57 -32.50 49.18
N PHE A 112 -30.31 -33.31 48.13
CA PHE A 112 -31.03 -33.73 46.87
C PHE A 112 -32.59 -33.87 46.88
N PRO A 113 -33.34 -34.02 45.74
CA PRO A 113 -33.17 -35.10 44.74
C PRO A 113 -33.62 -34.91 43.25
N CYS A 114 -33.46 -36.03 42.52
CA CYS A 114 -33.55 -36.37 41.09
C CYS A 114 -34.92 -36.26 40.38
N GLY A 115 -34.87 -36.27 39.04
CA GLY A 115 -35.95 -36.75 38.15
C GLY A 115 -35.51 -36.90 36.67
N LYS A 116 -35.63 -38.11 36.11
CA LYS A 116 -35.66 -38.45 34.66
C LYS A 116 -37.06 -39.08 34.34
N PRO A 117 -37.31 -39.60 33.12
CA PRO A 117 -37.99 -39.00 31.96
C PRO A 117 -39.39 -39.63 31.69
N PRO A 118 -40.07 -39.27 30.59
CA PRO A 118 -40.44 -40.28 29.56
C PRO A 118 -40.49 -39.66 28.13
N ALA A 119 -40.75 -40.29 26.98
CA ALA A 119 -40.74 -41.65 26.42
C ALA A 119 -40.95 -41.47 24.89
N CYS A 120 -40.48 -42.44 24.08
CA CYS A 120 -40.83 -42.59 22.66
C CYS A 120 -42.34 -42.88 22.45
N PRO A 121 -42.82 -42.76 21.21
CA PRO A 121 -43.53 -43.88 20.61
C PRO A 121 -42.92 -44.31 19.28
N LEU A 122 -42.69 -45.61 19.17
CA LEU A 122 -42.56 -46.35 17.92
C LEU A 122 -43.94 -46.42 17.24
N ARG A 123 -44.00 -46.16 15.93
CA ARG A 123 -44.88 -46.93 15.04
C ARG A 123 -44.25 -47.11 13.66
N GLN A 124 -44.24 -48.38 13.26
CA GLN A 124 -43.75 -48.94 12.01
C GLN A 124 -44.61 -48.51 10.81
N GLY A 125 -44.01 -48.56 9.61
CA GLY A 125 -44.71 -49.12 8.46
C GLY A 125 -44.74 -48.29 7.17
N SER A 126 -44.02 -48.84 6.17
CA SER A 126 -44.32 -48.80 4.72
C SER A 126 -43.90 -47.57 3.88
N GLY A 127 -42.95 -47.83 2.96
CA GLY A 127 -43.16 -47.63 1.53
C GLY A 127 -42.87 -46.25 0.94
N GLY A 128 -41.85 -46.19 0.06
CA GLY A 128 -41.80 -45.21 -1.03
C GLY A 128 -40.69 -44.16 -0.93
N SER A 129 -39.50 -44.53 -1.41
CA SER A 129 -38.44 -43.56 -1.73
C SER A 129 -38.88 -42.75 -2.97
N ALA A 130 -39.35 -41.52 -2.76
CA ALA A 130 -39.60 -40.57 -3.84
C ALA A 130 -38.28 -39.87 -4.20
N VAL A 131 -37.62 -40.40 -5.22
CA VAL A 131 -36.47 -39.79 -5.90
C VAL A 131 -36.91 -38.47 -6.54
N CYS A 132 -36.50 -37.33 -6.00
CA CYS A 132 -36.57 -36.05 -6.68
C CYS A 132 -35.45 -36.00 -7.75
N GLY A 133 -35.69 -36.67 -8.87
CA GLY A 133 -34.78 -36.73 -10.00
C GLY A 133 -34.82 -35.45 -10.83
N CYS A 134 -33.74 -34.66 -10.77
CA CYS A 134 -33.47 -33.59 -11.72
C CYS A 134 -33.45 -34.13 -13.16
N ARG A 135 -34.34 -33.62 -14.03
CA ARG A 135 -34.44 -33.97 -15.46
C ARG A 135 -33.21 -33.60 -16.31
N PHE A 136 -32.16 -33.03 -15.72
CA PHE A 136 -30.95 -32.62 -16.43
C PHE A 136 -29.97 -33.79 -16.67
N CYS A 137 -29.92 -34.80 -15.78
CA CYS A 137 -29.00 -35.93 -15.92
C CYS A 137 -29.46 -37.04 -16.89
N ARG A 138 -30.74 -37.06 -17.31
CA ARG A 138 -31.24 -38.06 -18.28
C ARG A 138 -30.98 -37.70 -19.74
N ALA A 139 -30.61 -36.45 -20.04
CA ALA A 139 -30.31 -36.01 -21.41
C ALA A 139 -28.85 -36.31 -21.82
N LEU A 140 -27.90 -36.27 -20.88
CA LEU A 140 -26.48 -36.51 -21.15
C LEU A 140 -26.10 -37.99 -21.24
N SER A 141 -26.87 -38.90 -20.62
CA SER A 141 -26.62 -40.34 -20.68
C SER A 141 -27.05 -41.01 -22.00
N LYS A 142 -27.81 -40.33 -22.88
CA LYS A 142 -28.20 -40.86 -24.20
C LYS A 142 -27.29 -40.41 -25.35
N ALA A 143 -26.31 -39.54 -25.10
CA ALA A 143 -25.37 -39.05 -26.11
C ALA A 143 -24.02 -39.81 -26.14
N SER A 144 -23.79 -40.77 -25.24
CA SER A 144 -22.52 -41.51 -25.09
C SER A 144 -22.55 -42.93 -25.68
N GLY A 145 -23.45 -43.21 -26.62
CA GLY A 145 -23.64 -44.56 -27.16
C GLY A 145 -23.69 -44.61 -28.69
N ALA A 146 -22.59 -44.34 -29.37
CA ALA A 146 -22.38 -44.80 -30.75
C ALA A 146 -20.87 -44.86 -31.06
N ARG A 147 -20.38 -46.06 -31.39
CA ARG A 147 -19.06 -46.30 -31.99
C ARG A 147 -19.15 -46.17 -33.50
N ASN A 148 -18.03 -45.72 -34.08
CA ASN A 148 -17.55 -45.78 -35.47
C ASN A 148 -17.66 -44.54 -36.36
N PRO A 149 -16.63 -44.30 -37.22
CA PRO A 149 -16.31 -43.01 -37.79
C PRO A 149 -16.67 -42.92 -39.28
N SER A 150 -17.25 -41.81 -39.71
CA SER A 150 -17.07 -41.23 -41.06
C SER A 150 -18.02 -40.06 -41.31
N THR A 151 -17.50 -39.03 -41.99
CA THR A 151 -18.14 -37.84 -42.59
C THR A 151 -18.39 -36.60 -41.69
N PRO A 152 -18.00 -35.39 -42.15
CA PRO A 152 -18.21 -34.13 -41.44
C PRO A 152 -19.41 -33.37 -42.02
N THR A 153 -20.47 -33.12 -41.25
CA THR A 153 -21.42 -32.01 -41.49
C THR A 153 -22.38 -31.85 -40.30
N GLY A 154 -22.64 -30.60 -39.88
CA GLY A 154 -23.86 -30.27 -39.10
C GLY A 154 -23.71 -29.56 -37.75
N LEU A 155 -22.96 -28.45 -37.65
CA LEU A 155 -22.96 -27.55 -36.48
C LEU A 155 -24.17 -26.56 -36.34
N PRO A 156 -25.11 -26.33 -37.29
CA PRO A 156 -26.11 -25.26 -37.09
C PRO A 156 -27.35 -25.56 -36.23
N SER A 157 -27.69 -26.82 -35.90
CA SER A 157 -29.03 -27.12 -35.34
C SER A 157 -29.12 -27.14 -33.80
N ALA A 158 -27.99 -26.99 -33.08
CA ALA A 158 -27.96 -26.96 -31.61
C ALA A 158 -28.10 -25.53 -31.03
N LEU A 159 -27.73 -24.50 -31.81
CA LEU A 159 -27.74 -23.11 -31.35
C LEU A 159 -29.16 -22.51 -31.27
N GLU A 160 -30.09 -23.01 -32.08
CA GLU A 160 -31.44 -22.47 -32.20
C GLU A 160 -32.37 -22.88 -31.05
N LYS A 161 -32.10 -24.03 -30.42
CA LYS A 161 -32.86 -24.51 -29.25
C LYS A 161 -32.44 -23.86 -27.92
N LEU A 162 -31.30 -23.18 -27.88
CA LEU A 162 -30.84 -22.41 -26.71
C LEU A 162 -31.44 -21.00 -26.64
N LYS A 163 -31.81 -20.42 -27.79
CA LYS A 163 -32.40 -19.07 -27.85
C LYS A 163 -33.83 -18.99 -27.28
N THR A 164 -34.59 -20.08 -27.29
CA THR A 164 -36.01 -20.09 -26.88
C THR A 164 -36.24 -20.25 -25.38
N SER A 165 -35.21 -20.55 -24.57
CA SER A 165 -35.34 -20.66 -23.09
C SER A 165 -35.01 -19.37 -22.33
N CYS A 166 -34.49 -18.32 -22.98
CA CYS A 166 -34.14 -17.06 -22.32
C CYS A 166 -35.29 -16.04 -22.21
N THR A 167 -36.44 -16.29 -22.82
CA THR A 167 -37.55 -15.30 -22.91
C THR A 167 -38.58 -15.35 -21.77
N LEU A 168 -38.34 -16.14 -20.72
CA LEU A 168 -39.29 -16.33 -19.61
C LEU A 168 -38.65 -16.14 -18.22
N LEU A 169 -38.05 -14.97 -17.97
CA LEU A 169 -37.69 -14.54 -16.61
C LEU A 169 -38.30 -13.16 -16.30
N ASN A 170 -39.16 -13.19 -15.27
CA ASN A 170 -40.04 -12.11 -14.82
C ASN A 170 -39.22 -11.00 -14.11
N VAL A 171 -39.37 -9.75 -14.55
CA VAL A 171 -38.43 -8.61 -14.30
C VAL A 171 -38.64 -7.89 -12.95
N SER A 172 -39.37 -8.45 -11.99
CA SER A 172 -39.76 -7.73 -10.75
C SER A 172 -38.95 -8.05 -9.49
N ARG A 173 -37.80 -8.74 -9.58
CA ARG A 173 -36.87 -8.99 -8.45
C ARG A 173 -35.39 -8.94 -8.83
N LEU A 174 -34.89 -7.77 -9.22
CA LEU A 174 -33.46 -7.58 -9.47
C LEU A 174 -32.88 -6.56 -8.47
N THR A 175 -31.98 -7.02 -7.61
CA THR A 175 -31.13 -6.22 -6.71
C THR A 175 -29.86 -5.80 -7.45
N PRO A 176 -29.19 -4.67 -7.07
CA PRO A 176 -28.04 -4.09 -7.77
C PRO A 176 -26.71 -4.88 -7.63
N VAL A 177 -26.79 -6.20 -7.42
CA VAL A 177 -25.66 -7.12 -7.15
C VAL A 177 -25.24 -7.90 -8.41
N SER A 178 -25.98 -7.82 -9.52
CA SER A 178 -25.70 -8.64 -10.71
C SER A 178 -24.67 -8.05 -11.68
N GLU A 179 -24.40 -6.75 -11.71
CA GLU A 179 -23.56 -6.17 -12.78
C GLU A 179 -22.05 -6.22 -12.48
N VAL A 180 -21.63 -6.07 -11.21
CA VAL A 180 -20.18 -6.11 -10.85
C VAL A 180 -19.70 -7.55 -10.61
N GLN A 181 -20.60 -8.41 -10.13
CA GLN A 181 -20.30 -9.81 -9.87
C GLN A 181 -20.25 -10.61 -11.17
N GLU A 182 -21.05 -10.27 -12.19
CA GLU A 182 -20.90 -10.86 -13.53
C GLU A 182 -19.63 -10.38 -14.24
N LEU A 183 -19.20 -9.12 -14.16
CA LEU A 183 -17.95 -8.69 -14.81
C LEU A 183 -16.70 -9.40 -14.22
N LEU A 184 -16.62 -9.55 -12.90
CA LEU A 184 -15.50 -10.24 -12.24
C LEU A 184 -15.59 -11.78 -12.34
N CYS A 185 -16.80 -12.36 -12.34
CA CYS A 185 -17.02 -13.79 -12.57
C CYS A 185 -17.03 -14.19 -14.06
N ILE A 186 -17.07 -13.26 -15.01
CA ILE A 186 -16.83 -13.54 -16.42
C ILE A 186 -15.32 -13.48 -16.71
N MET A 187 -14.62 -12.44 -16.22
CA MET A 187 -13.20 -12.26 -16.54
C MET A 187 -12.26 -13.28 -15.88
N MET A 188 -12.50 -13.69 -14.63
CA MET A 188 -11.57 -14.61 -13.93
C MET A 188 -11.69 -16.08 -14.34
N PRO A 189 -12.89 -16.64 -14.59
CA PRO A 189 -13.06 -17.99 -15.12
C PRO A 189 -12.78 -18.13 -16.62
N LEU A 190 -12.92 -17.07 -17.43
CA LEU A 190 -12.42 -17.09 -18.83
C LEU A 190 -10.90 -17.28 -18.89
N ILE A 191 -10.17 -16.71 -17.93
CA ILE A 191 -8.71 -16.84 -17.80
C ILE A 191 -8.33 -18.21 -17.23
N LEU A 192 -9.12 -18.76 -16.31
CA LEU A 192 -8.80 -20.02 -15.62
C LEU A 192 -9.38 -21.30 -16.30
N SER A 193 -10.47 -21.18 -17.07
CA SER A 193 -11.05 -22.30 -17.83
C SER A 193 -10.29 -22.60 -19.13
N TYR A 194 -9.37 -21.73 -19.54
CA TYR A 194 -8.54 -21.89 -20.74
C TYR A 194 -7.31 -22.81 -20.50
N ILE A 195 -7.26 -23.51 -19.36
CA ILE A 195 -6.11 -24.35 -18.95
C ILE A 195 -6.55 -25.81 -18.78
N HIS A 196 -6.86 -26.49 -19.89
CA HIS A 196 -6.77 -27.95 -19.93
C HIS A 196 -6.44 -28.49 -21.33
N ASN A 197 -5.25 -29.09 -21.42
CA ASN A 197 -4.70 -30.01 -22.42
C ASN A 197 -4.54 -29.59 -23.90
N ALA A 198 -3.36 -29.93 -24.44
CA ALA A 198 -2.90 -29.88 -25.83
C ALA A 198 -2.83 -28.52 -26.56
N GLU A 199 -3.30 -27.43 -25.95
CA GLU A 199 -3.22 -26.07 -26.50
C GLU A 199 -2.00 -25.27 -25.99
N LEU A 200 -1.09 -25.94 -25.25
CA LEU A 200 0.07 -25.31 -24.62
C LEU A 200 1.14 -24.88 -25.64
N LEU A 201 1.29 -25.57 -26.77
CA LEU A 201 2.27 -25.21 -27.80
C LEU A 201 1.84 -23.98 -28.63
N ASN A 202 0.56 -23.90 -29.01
CA ASN A 202 0.01 -22.70 -29.67
C ASN A 202 -0.12 -21.52 -28.71
N LYS A 203 -0.29 -21.77 -27.41
CA LYS A 203 -0.23 -20.71 -26.38
C LYS A 203 1.19 -20.27 -26.06
N ILE A 204 2.22 -21.10 -26.22
CA ILE A 204 3.61 -20.62 -26.17
C ILE A 204 3.86 -19.64 -27.32
N TYR A 205 3.26 -19.87 -28.50
CA TYR A 205 3.30 -18.92 -29.61
C TYR A 205 2.54 -17.61 -29.29
N TYR A 206 1.33 -17.67 -28.71
CA TYR A 206 0.62 -16.46 -28.26
C TYR A 206 1.27 -15.76 -27.06
N VAL A 207 1.83 -16.50 -26.11
CA VAL A 207 2.63 -15.99 -24.99
C VAL A 207 3.90 -15.34 -25.53
N SER A 208 4.53 -15.88 -26.57
CA SER A 208 5.64 -15.22 -27.26
C SER A 208 5.19 -13.91 -27.94
N MET A 209 3.95 -13.84 -28.45
CA MET A 209 3.33 -12.60 -28.96
C MET A 209 2.98 -11.60 -27.84
N TYR A 210 2.61 -12.08 -26.65
CA TYR A 210 2.46 -11.27 -25.43
C TYR A 210 3.81 -10.80 -24.87
N PHE A 211 4.87 -11.60 -24.98
CA PHE A 211 6.25 -11.20 -24.67
C PHE A 211 6.76 -10.14 -25.66
N ILE A 212 6.35 -10.21 -26.93
CA ILE A 212 6.60 -9.17 -27.95
C ILE A 212 5.81 -7.89 -27.65
N SER A 213 4.58 -7.97 -27.10
CA SER A 213 3.90 -6.81 -26.53
C SER A 213 4.61 -6.29 -25.26
N PHE A 214 5.07 -7.18 -24.38
CA PHE A 214 5.83 -6.85 -23.15
C PHE A 214 7.10 -6.05 -23.48
N TYR A 215 7.72 -6.28 -24.64
CA TYR A 215 8.84 -5.48 -25.13
C TYR A 215 8.50 -4.00 -25.37
N SER A 216 7.25 -3.67 -25.74
CA SER A 216 6.76 -2.29 -25.81
C SER A 216 6.35 -1.71 -24.45
N PHE A 217 6.24 -2.56 -23.42
CA PHE A 217 5.89 -2.20 -22.04
C PHE A 217 7.12 -1.97 -21.13
N ILE A 218 8.28 -2.53 -21.47
CA ILE A 218 9.53 -2.37 -20.69
C ILE A 218 10.26 -1.08 -21.13
N GLY A 219 9.62 0.06 -20.89
CA GLY A 219 10.21 1.35 -21.23
C GLY A 219 9.25 2.53 -21.29
N ASP A 220 9.76 3.61 -21.87
CA ASP A 220 9.19 4.94 -21.90
C ASP A 220 7.79 4.93 -22.52
N ILE A 221 6.75 4.88 -21.69
CA ILE A 221 5.38 4.75 -22.22
C ILE A 221 5.00 6.05 -22.90
N LEU A 222 5.27 7.22 -22.29
CA LEU A 222 4.72 8.50 -22.74
C LEU A 222 5.75 9.46 -23.36
N ASN A 223 7.03 9.12 -23.33
CA ASN A 223 8.18 9.92 -23.78
C ASN A 223 8.27 11.28 -23.09
N LEU A 224 8.02 11.28 -21.78
CA LEU A 224 8.06 12.48 -20.94
C LEU A 224 9.44 12.67 -20.30
N GLN A 225 9.79 13.92 -20.03
CA GLN A 225 10.92 14.29 -19.20
C GLN A 225 10.55 13.99 -17.73
N VAL A 226 11.23 13.03 -17.13
CA VAL A 226 10.92 12.55 -15.78
C VAL A 226 12.17 12.57 -14.89
N TYR A 227 11.95 12.62 -13.57
CA TYR A 227 13.01 12.33 -12.62
C TYR A 227 13.10 10.82 -12.37
N TYR A 228 14.28 10.24 -12.57
CA TYR A 228 14.50 8.81 -12.35
C TYR A 228 15.16 8.55 -11.00
N PRO A 229 14.47 7.89 -10.05
CA PRO A 229 15.05 7.64 -8.74
C PRO A 229 16.15 6.59 -8.79
N TRP A 230 17.10 6.73 -7.87
CA TRP A 230 18.26 5.87 -7.78
C TRP A 230 17.91 4.37 -7.66
N GLU A 231 16.78 4.05 -7.02
CA GLU A 231 16.28 2.68 -6.80
C GLU A 231 15.94 1.93 -8.11
N PHE A 232 15.72 2.67 -9.20
CA PHE A 232 15.40 2.16 -10.53
C PHE A 232 16.56 2.34 -11.52
N LEU A 233 17.72 2.84 -11.09
CA LEU A 233 18.89 2.91 -11.95
C LEU A 233 19.53 1.52 -12.11
N SER A 234 20.08 1.23 -13.30
CA SER A 234 20.84 0.00 -13.55
C SER A 234 22.06 -0.17 -12.64
N SER A 235 22.59 0.92 -12.07
CA SER A 235 23.67 0.89 -11.09
C SER A 235 23.22 0.47 -9.68
N SER A 236 21.94 0.58 -9.36
CA SER A 236 21.37 0.25 -8.04
C SER A 236 19.94 -0.31 -8.16
N PRO A 237 19.77 -1.50 -8.77
CA PRO A 237 18.45 -2.09 -9.00
C PRO A 237 17.86 -2.65 -7.69
N CYS A 238 17.18 -1.79 -6.94
CA CYS A 238 16.64 -2.10 -5.61
C CYS A 238 15.12 -2.31 -5.60
N ARG A 239 14.41 -1.94 -6.68
CA ARG A 239 12.95 -2.08 -6.78
C ARG A 239 12.54 -2.85 -8.00
N THR A 240 11.56 -3.74 -7.83
CA THR A 240 10.98 -4.44 -8.97
C THR A 240 10.21 -3.48 -9.87
N VAL A 241 10.31 -3.69 -11.19
CA VAL A 241 9.54 -2.94 -12.19
C VAL A 241 8.10 -3.46 -12.30
N VAL A 242 7.84 -4.68 -11.84
CA VAL A 242 6.58 -5.41 -12.10
C VAL A 242 5.36 -4.64 -11.57
N PHE A 243 5.41 -4.12 -10.33
CA PHE A 243 4.30 -3.38 -9.76
C PHE A 243 4.06 -2.01 -10.40
N PRO A 244 5.10 -1.16 -10.63
CA PRO A 244 4.95 0.04 -11.45
C PRO A 244 4.29 -0.23 -12.79
N LEU A 245 4.73 -1.28 -13.49
CA LEU A 245 4.18 -1.66 -14.78
C LEU A 245 2.71 -2.09 -14.69
N MET A 246 2.38 -2.97 -13.74
CA MET A 246 1.01 -3.45 -13.51
C MET A 246 0.05 -2.38 -12.99
N THR A 247 0.57 -1.25 -12.52
CA THR A 247 -0.24 -0.15 -11.98
C THR A 247 -0.23 1.04 -12.94
N SER A 248 0.65 2.01 -12.71
CA SER A 248 0.73 3.23 -13.53
C SER A 248 1.02 2.91 -15.00
N GLY A 249 1.85 1.90 -15.26
CA GLY A 249 2.21 1.50 -16.62
C GLY A 249 0.99 1.11 -17.48
N ILE A 250 0.13 0.22 -16.98
CA ILE A 250 -1.12 -0.15 -17.66
C ILE A 250 -2.01 1.07 -17.87
N THR A 251 -2.16 1.96 -16.88
CA THR A 251 -3.01 3.14 -17.02
C THR A 251 -2.50 4.10 -18.10
N TYR A 252 -1.19 4.35 -18.16
CA TYR A 252 -0.59 5.21 -19.17
C TYR A 252 -0.63 4.59 -20.56
N TRP A 253 -0.47 3.27 -20.67
CA TRP A 253 -0.65 2.57 -21.93
C TRP A 253 -2.09 2.73 -22.45
N VAL A 254 -3.10 2.56 -21.60
CA VAL A 254 -4.51 2.75 -22.00
C VAL A 254 -4.75 4.18 -22.49
N ILE A 255 -4.30 5.21 -21.76
CA ILE A 255 -4.47 6.62 -22.17
C ILE A 255 -3.76 6.89 -23.50
N LYS A 256 -2.53 6.39 -23.67
CA LYS A 256 -1.78 6.53 -24.93
C LYS A 256 -2.49 5.85 -26.09
N SER A 257 -3.02 4.64 -25.89
CA SER A 257 -3.78 3.92 -26.91
C SER A 257 -5.05 4.66 -27.28
N LEU A 258 -5.78 5.24 -26.31
CA LEU A 258 -6.96 6.05 -26.59
C LEU A 258 -6.63 7.30 -27.42
N GLN A 259 -5.49 7.94 -27.15
CA GLN A 259 -5.01 9.07 -27.95
C GLN A 259 -4.62 8.64 -29.37
N GLN A 260 -3.95 7.49 -29.53
CA GLN A 260 -3.56 6.95 -30.85
C GLN A 260 -4.75 6.53 -31.71
N LEU A 261 -5.85 6.13 -31.09
CA LEU A 261 -7.11 5.78 -31.77
C LEU A 261 -7.98 7.02 -32.08
N ASP A 262 -7.47 8.23 -31.82
CA ASP A 262 -8.16 9.52 -32.01
C ASP A 262 -9.53 9.62 -31.31
N ILE A 263 -9.76 8.79 -30.28
CA ILE A 263 -10.97 8.84 -29.44
C ILE A 263 -10.93 10.09 -28.55
N CYS A 264 -9.71 10.57 -28.25
CA CYS A 264 -9.48 11.72 -27.38
C CYS A 264 -8.11 12.36 -27.70
N SER A 265 -8.14 13.44 -28.48
CA SER A 265 -6.95 14.12 -28.99
C SER A 265 -6.06 14.74 -27.90
N SER A 266 -6.64 15.18 -26.77
CA SER A 266 -5.95 15.81 -25.63
C SER A 266 -6.06 14.99 -24.32
N CYS A 267 -6.00 13.67 -24.44
CA CYS A 267 -6.17 12.79 -23.28
C CYS A 267 -4.95 12.73 -22.35
N ILE A 268 -3.77 13.15 -22.78
CA ILE A 268 -2.57 13.23 -21.93
C ILE A 268 -2.39 14.66 -21.46
N ASN A 269 -2.70 14.89 -20.18
CA ASN A 269 -2.50 16.16 -19.48
C ASN A 269 -2.23 15.88 -17.99
N SER A 270 -1.90 16.90 -17.21
CA SER A 270 -1.58 16.72 -15.78
C SER A 270 -2.68 15.99 -14.99
N TYR A 271 -3.95 16.25 -15.32
CA TYR A 271 -5.08 15.63 -14.64
C TYR A 271 -5.16 14.13 -14.91
N THR A 272 -5.08 13.69 -16.17
CA THR A 272 -5.19 12.26 -16.50
C THR A 272 -3.96 11.47 -16.04
N LEU A 273 -2.77 12.09 -16.04
CA LEU A 273 -1.53 11.50 -15.54
C LEU A 273 -1.56 11.26 -14.03
N LEU A 274 -2.30 12.09 -13.28
CA LEU A 274 -2.51 11.97 -11.84
C LEU A 274 -3.68 11.01 -11.51
N VAL A 275 -4.84 11.26 -12.09
CA VAL A 275 -6.11 10.63 -11.67
C VAL A 275 -6.21 9.18 -12.17
N SER A 276 -5.67 8.84 -13.34
CA SER A 276 -5.84 7.48 -13.88
C SER A 276 -5.15 6.40 -13.04
N PRO A 277 -3.87 6.55 -12.63
CA PRO A 277 -3.25 5.62 -11.68
C PRO A 277 -3.99 5.56 -10.33
N ARG A 278 -4.43 6.70 -9.79
CA ARG A 278 -5.21 6.77 -8.53
C ARG A 278 -6.57 6.08 -8.65
N LEU A 279 -7.22 6.17 -9.80
CA LEU A 279 -8.50 5.50 -10.05
C LEU A 279 -8.32 3.98 -10.03
N LEU A 280 -7.24 3.47 -10.64
CA LEU A 280 -6.91 2.04 -10.57
C LEU A 280 -6.68 1.59 -9.12
N PHE A 281 -5.93 2.36 -8.32
CA PHE A 281 -5.74 2.06 -6.90
C PHE A 281 -7.03 2.16 -6.10
N THR A 282 -7.92 3.08 -6.44
CA THR A 282 -9.25 3.19 -5.83
C THR A 282 -10.10 1.96 -6.13
N ILE A 283 -10.06 1.43 -7.36
CA ILE A 283 -10.69 0.16 -7.72
C ILE A 283 -10.07 -0.98 -6.89
N PHE A 284 -8.75 -1.07 -6.83
CA PHE A 284 -8.06 -2.07 -6.02
C PHE A 284 -8.34 -1.94 -4.52
N SER A 285 -8.65 -0.74 -4.01
CA SER A 285 -8.99 -0.52 -2.60
C SER A 285 -10.20 -1.35 -2.15
N PHE A 286 -11.13 -1.69 -3.06
CA PHE A 286 -12.28 -2.54 -2.76
C PHE A 286 -11.92 -4.00 -2.45
N ILE A 287 -10.68 -4.43 -2.73
CA ILE A 287 -10.16 -5.72 -2.23
C ILE A 287 -10.15 -5.71 -0.70
N LEU A 288 -9.90 -4.56 -0.05
CA LEU A 288 -10.02 -4.43 1.41
C LEU A 288 -11.46 -4.64 1.87
N ASP A 289 -12.42 -3.95 1.24
CA ASP A 289 -13.84 -4.05 1.58
C ASP A 289 -14.31 -5.50 1.42
N TYR A 290 -13.98 -6.15 0.30
CA TYR A 290 -14.25 -7.56 0.07
C TYR A 290 -13.64 -8.43 1.17
N SER A 291 -12.38 -8.18 1.53
CA SER A 291 -11.67 -8.92 2.59
C SER A 291 -12.37 -8.76 3.94
N VAL A 292 -12.74 -7.54 4.33
CA VAL A 292 -13.50 -7.27 5.56
C VAL A 292 -14.85 -7.98 5.54
N TYR A 293 -15.60 -7.86 4.45
CA TYR A 293 -16.92 -8.49 4.31
C TYR A 293 -16.84 -10.01 4.47
N ARG A 294 -15.84 -10.64 3.86
CA ARG A 294 -15.60 -12.09 3.92
C ARG A 294 -15.12 -12.54 5.30
N LEU A 295 -14.22 -11.78 5.92
CA LEU A 295 -13.56 -12.16 7.17
C LEU A 295 -14.41 -11.86 8.40
N ALA A 296 -15.23 -10.81 8.38
CA ALA A 296 -15.98 -10.35 9.56
C ALA A 296 -16.74 -11.46 10.32
N PRO A 297 -17.52 -12.35 9.66
CA PRO A 297 -18.21 -13.44 10.35
C PRO A 297 -17.25 -14.43 11.03
N SER A 298 -16.13 -14.74 10.37
CA SER A 298 -15.08 -15.62 10.92
C SER A 298 -14.44 -15.04 12.17
N TRP A 299 -14.54 -13.73 12.39
CA TRP A 299 -13.98 -13.03 13.54
C TRP A 299 -15.04 -12.43 14.47
N GLU A 300 -16.30 -12.90 14.41
CA GLU A 300 -17.41 -12.44 15.27
C GLU A 300 -17.67 -10.92 15.16
N ALA A 301 -17.35 -10.34 14.01
CA ALA A 301 -17.63 -8.96 13.67
C ALA A 301 -18.86 -8.88 12.76
N ASP A 302 -19.64 -7.81 12.93
CA ASP A 302 -20.74 -7.48 12.02
C ASP A 302 -20.17 -6.94 10.70
N ARG A 303 -20.59 -7.53 9.57
CA ARG A 303 -20.06 -7.21 8.23
C ARG A 303 -20.20 -5.73 7.90
N TRP A 304 -21.40 -5.18 8.07
CA TRP A 304 -21.71 -3.84 7.62
C TRP A 304 -21.10 -2.78 8.53
N LYS A 305 -21.08 -3.00 9.84
CA LYS A 305 -20.38 -2.10 10.78
C LYS A 305 -18.87 -2.09 10.53
N ALA A 306 -18.27 -3.24 10.24
CA ALA A 306 -16.84 -3.31 9.90
C ALA A 306 -16.54 -2.57 8.60
N LEU A 307 -17.37 -2.75 7.58
CA LEU A 307 -17.29 -2.03 6.32
C LEU A 307 -17.46 -0.52 6.48
N VAL A 308 -18.42 -0.06 7.29
CA VAL A 308 -18.58 1.38 7.59
C VAL A 308 -17.35 1.93 8.30
N LEU A 309 -16.79 1.19 9.27
CA LEU A 309 -15.60 1.62 10.00
C LEU A 309 -14.36 1.70 9.08
N LEU A 310 -14.22 0.76 8.14
CA LEU A 310 -13.18 0.79 7.12
C LEU A 310 -13.38 1.97 6.16
N ALA A 311 -14.55 2.06 5.52
CA ALA A 311 -14.83 3.05 4.49
C ALA A 311 -14.85 4.49 5.04
N GLY A 312 -15.20 4.66 6.32
CA GLY A 312 -15.14 5.94 7.01
C GLY A 312 -13.74 6.30 7.53
N SER A 313 -12.75 5.43 7.35
CA SER A 313 -11.36 5.71 7.73
C SER A 313 -10.70 6.64 6.73
N TYR A 314 -10.07 7.71 7.20
CA TYR A 314 -9.27 8.57 6.32
C TYR A 314 -8.05 7.82 5.75
N VAL A 315 -7.57 6.77 6.43
CA VAL A 315 -6.52 5.90 5.90
C VAL A 315 -6.98 5.23 4.61
N THR A 316 -8.23 4.74 4.59
CA THR A 316 -8.82 4.13 3.39
C THR A 316 -9.16 5.18 2.33
N LEU A 317 -9.65 6.35 2.73
CA LEU A 317 -10.04 7.42 1.80
C LEU A 317 -8.84 8.12 1.14
N VAL A 318 -7.70 8.23 1.83
CA VAL A 318 -6.53 9.01 1.38
C VAL A 318 -5.37 8.12 0.94
N PHE A 319 -4.96 7.12 1.74
CA PHE A 319 -3.75 6.34 1.43
C PHE A 319 -4.06 5.22 0.43
N TYR A 320 -5.18 4.52 0.59
CA TYR A 320 -5.55 3.39 -0.28
C TYR A 320 -6.04 3.82 -1.68
N THR A 321 -6.28 5.10 -1.92
CA THR A 321 -6.60 5.65 -3.25
C THR A 321 -5.38 6.19 -4.00
N ARG A 322 -4.19 6.15 -3.37
CA ARG A 322 -2.92 6.62 -3.94
C ARG A 322 -2.01 5.48 -4.33
N THR A 323 -1.09 5.77 -5.24
CA THR A 323 -0.16 4.81 -5.87
C THR A 323 1.01 4.39 -4.98
N PHE A 324 0.80 4.26 -3.67
CA PHE A 324 1.83 3.79 -2.75
C PHE A 324 2.08 2.28 -2.90
N THR A 325 3.35 1.90 -2.88
CA THR A 325 3.74 0.49 -2.73
C THR A 325 3.29 -0.08 -1.37
N ASN A 326 3.13 0.76 -0.33
CA ASN A 326 2.54 0.36 0.95
C ASN A 326 1.05 0.02 0.83
N THR A 327 0.33 0.67 -0.09
CA THR A 327 -1.06 0.31 -0.39
C THR A 327 -1.09 -1.10 -0.97
N LEU A 328 -0.18 -1.45 -1.89
CA LEU A 328 -0.03 -2.81 -2.41
C LEU A 328 0.31 -3.84 -1.31
N GLU A 329 1.20 -3.52 -0.36
CA GLU A 329 1.44 -4.38 0.81
C GLU A 329 0.14 -4.63 1.59
N GLY A 330 -0.67 -3.59 1.80
CA GLY A 330 -1.96 -3.67 2.46
C GLY A 330 -2.97 -4.57 1.74
N LEU A 331 -3.05 -4.46 0.41
CA LEU A 331 -3.93 -5.28 -0.41
C LEU A 331 -3.48 -6.74 -0.44
N LEU A 332 -2.18 -7.00 -0.59
CA LEU A 332 -1.60 -8.35 -0.55
C LEU A 332 -1.78 -8.99 0.84
N PHE A 333 -1.64 -8.21 1.92
CA PHE A 333 -1.91 -8.68 3.27
C PHE A 333 -3.38 -9.04 3.47
N ALA A 334 -4.30 -8.24 2.92
CA ALA A 334 -5.73 -8.53 2.95
C ALA A 334 -6.08 -9.83 2.21
N LEU A 335 -5.54 -10.01 0.99
CA LEU A 335 -5.67 -11.25 0.23
C LEU A 335 -5.09 -12.44 1.00
N LEU A 336 -3.91 -12.30 1.58
CA LEU A 336 -3.28 -13.33 2.40
C LEU A 336 -4.18 -13.72 3.58
N MET A 337 -4.71 -12.75 4.33
CA MET A 337 -5.66 -12.99 5.42
C MET A 337 -6.91 -13.75 4.95
N VAL A 338 -7.45 -13.42 3.77
CA VAL A 338 -8.58 -14.12 3.15
C VAL A 338 -8.24 -15.56 2.79
N LEU A 339 -7.06 -15.81 2.21
CA LEU A 339 -6.59 -17.14 1.81
C LEU A 339 -6.38 -18.04 3.03
N VAL A 340 -5.77 -17.53 4.10
CA VAL A 340 -5.50 -18.33 5.32
C VAL A 340 -6.74 -18.54 6.19
N SER A 341 -7.78 -17.71 6.05
CA SER A 341 -8.99 -17.77 6.87
C SER A 341 -10.18 -18.48 6.21
N SER A 342 -10.00 -19.06 5.02
CA SER A 342 -11.10 -19.68 4.26
C SER A 342 -11.77 -20.81 5.06
N ARG A 343 -13.10 -20.73 5.20
CA ARG A 343 -13.92 -21.62 6.06
C ARG A 343 -15.03 -22.31 5.25
N LYS A 344 -15.33 -23.54 5.67
CA LYS A 344 -16.31 -24.49 5.10
C LYS A 344 -17.74 -23.94 4.99
N PRO A 345 -18.50 -24.29 3.96
CA PRO A 345 -19.95 -24.44 4.07
C PRO A 345 -20.29 -25.70 4.88
N ASP A 346 -21.34 -25.63 5.69
CA ASP A 346 -21.90 -26.79 6.37
C ASP A 346 -22.17 -27.92 5.35
N SER A 347 -21.61 -29.11 5.60
CA SER A 347 -21.91 -30.42 4.96
C SER A 347 -21.07 -30.98 3.78
N SER A 348 -19.96 -30.41 3.33
CA SER A 348 -19.07 -31.16 2.40
C SER A 348 -17.57 -30.90 2.59
N LEU A 349 -16.77 -31.84 2.06
CA LEU A 349 -15.33 -32.02 2.20
C LEU A 349 -14.52 -30.71 2.24
N VAL A 350 -13.49 -30.69 3.11
CA VAL A 350 -12.52 -29.59 3.26
C VAL A 350 -12.01 -29.16 1.88
N GLU A 351 -12.44 -28.01 1.39
CA GLU A 351 -11.75 -27.37 0.27
C GLU A 351 -10.36 -26.93 0.78
N PRO A 352 -9.28 -27.36 0.12
CA PRO A 352 -7.94 -27.00 0.56
C PRO A 352 -7.77 -25.48 0.47
N THR A 353 -7.31 -24.87 1.56
CA THR A 353 -6.63 -23.57 1.50
C THR A 353 -5.63 -23.62 0.34
N SER A 354 -5.75 -22.72 -0.62
CA SER A 354 -4.95 -22.76 -1.86
C SER A 354 -3.49 -22.40 -1.56
N SER A 355 -2.71 -23.38 -1.08
CA SER A 355 -1.25 -23.28 -0.85
C SER A 355 -0.50 -22.62 -2.01
N PRO A 356 -0.84 -22.91 -3.29
CA PRO A 356 -0.26 -22.21 -4.43
C PRO A 356 -0.42 -20.68 -4.38
N LEU A 357 -1.65 -20.20 -4.14
CA LEU A 357 -1.94 -18.76 -4.10
C LEU A 357 -1.26 -18.07 -2.90
N ILE A 358 -1.14 -18.77 -1.77
CA ILE A 358 -0.40 -18.27 -0.60
C ILE A 358 1.08 -18.04 -0.97
N GLY A 359 1.70 -18.99 -1.69
CA GLY A 359 3.06 -18.85 -2.21
C GLY A 359 3.21 -17.66 -3.15
N ILE A 360 2.29 -17.50 -4.11
CA ILE A 360 2.28 -16.39 -5.07
C ILE A 360 2.17 -15.04 -4.34
N VAL A 361 1.17 -14.86 -3.46
CA VAL A 361 0.95 -13.60 -2.73
C VAL A 361 2.13 -13.26 -1.82
N THR A 362 2.70 -14.25 -1.14
CA THR A 362 3.85 -14.04 -0.25
C THR A 362 5.08 -13.60 -1.02
N THR A 363 5.40 -14.27 -2.14
CA THR A 363 6.53 -13.88 -2.99
C THR A 363 6.29 -12.52 -3.65
N ALA A 364 5.10 -12.26 -4.19
CA ALA A 364 4.76 -10.97 -4.79
C ALA A 364 4.91 -9.83 -3.77
N GLY A 365 4.47 -10.04 -2.52
CA GLY A 365 4.65 -9.07 -1.46
C GLY A 365 6.12 -8.84 -1.10
N PHE A 366 6.93 -9.90 -1.02
CA PHE A 366 8.38 -9.78 -0.79
C PHE A 366 9.09 -8.98 -1.89
N PHE A 367 8.70 -9.16 -3.16
CA PHE A 367 9.23 -8.39 -4.29
C PHE A 367 8.73 -6.95 -4.32
N ASN A 368 7.49 -6.67 -3.90
CA ASN A 368 7.01 -5.31 -3.72
C ASN A 368 7.87 -4.57 -2.68
N ARG A 369 7.98 -5.17 -1.49
CA ARG A 369 8.80 -4.69 -0.36
C ARG A 369 9.18 -5.86 0.55
N PRO A 370 10.46 -6.02 0.94
CA PRO A 370 10.86 -7.04 1.91
C PRO A 370 10.17 -6.93 3.28
N THR A 371 9.71 -5.73 3.65
CA THR A 371 8.90 -5.47 4.85
C THR A 371 7.60 -6.27 4.88
N PHE A 372 7.08 -6.70 3.73
CA PHE A 372 5.85 -7.49 3.63
C PHE A 372 5.90 -8.78 4.47
N LEU A 373 7.09 -9.37 4.63
CA LEU A 373 7.27 -10.58 5.44
C LEU A 373 6.85 -10.38 6.91
N ALA A 374 6.96 -9.17 7.45
CA ALA A 374 6.48 -8.85 8.79
C ALA A 374 4.95 -9.01 8.89
N PHE A 375 4.21 -8.60 7.86
CA PHE A 375 2.76 -8.80 7.78
C PHE A 375 2.39 -10.25 7.49
N ALA A 376 3.17 -10.94 6.64
CA ALA A 376 2.88 -12.32 6.24
C ALA A 376 3.14 -13.35 7.34
N LEU A 377 4.08 -13.09 8.25
CA LEU A 377 4.54 -14.04 9.26
C LEU A 377 3.38 -14.66 10.07
N MET A 378 2.52 -13.83 10.67
CA MET A 378 1.45 -14.34 11.53
C MET A 378 0.33 -15.07 10.76
N PRO A 379 -0.18 -14.55 9.62
CA PRO A 379 -1.07 -15.31 8.75
C PRO A 379 -0.51 -16.68 8.32
N LEU A 380 0.76 -16.75 7.95
CA LEU A 380 1.40 -18.00 7.53
C LEU A 380 1.54 -18.99 8.69
N LEU A 381 1.91 -18.53 9.89
CA LEU A 381 1.94 -19.37 11.09
C LEU A 381 0.54 -19.86 11.48
N TYR A 382 -0.47 -18.99 11.38
CA TYR A 382 -1.86 -19.35 11.61
C TYR A 382 -2.34 -20.43 10.62
N TRP A 383 -1.99 -20.29 9.33
CA TRP A 383 -2.27 -21.28 8.30
C TRP A 383 -1.55 -22.62 8.54
N ALA A 384 -0.26 -22.57 8.88
CA ALA A 384 0.53 -23.76 9.17
C ALA A 384 -0.03 -24.53 10.39
N GLY A 385 -0.38 -23.83 11.46
CA GLY A 385 -1.04 -24.41 12.63
C GLY A 385 -2.38 -25.07 12.27
N PHE A 386 -3.21 -24.38 11.46
CA PHE A 386 -4.48 -24.94 11.01
C PHE A 386 -4.32 -26.22 10.18
N ILE A 387 -3.30 -26.29 9.31
CA ILE A 387 -3.01 -27.50 8.52
C ILE A 387 -2.60 -28.65 9.44
N VAL A 388 -1.72 -28.41 10.41
CA VAL A 388 -1.25 -29.42 11.35
C VAL A 388 -2.41 -29.94 12.22
N ASP A 389 -3.27 -29.05 12.72
CA ASP A 389 -4.41 -29.42 13.55
C ASP A 389 -5.52 -30.13 12.76
N SER A 390 -5.75 -29.73 11.50
CA SER A 390 -6.81 -30.28 10.66
C SER A 390 -6.43 -31.59 9.97
N GLN A 391 -5.15 -31.86 9.71
CA GLN A 391 -4.69 -33.00 8.92
C GLN A 391 -3.86 -33.96 9.77
N ARG A 392 -4.34 -35.20 9.94
CA ARG A 392 -3.61 -36.23 10.71
C ARG A 392 -2.40 -36.83 9.98
N SER A 393 -2.17 -36.49 8.71
CA SER A 393 -1.12 -37.08 7.88
C SER A 393 -0.02 -36.07 7.56
N ILE A 394 1.20 -36.35 8.01
CA ILE A 394 2.43 -35.59 7.71
C ILE A 394 2.63 -35.45 6.18
N LYS A 395 2.26 -36.48 5.40
CA LYS A 395 2.36 -36.45 3.94
C LYS A 395 1.52 -35.33 3.31
N THR A 396 0.34 -35.05 3.88
CA THR A 396 -0.54 -33.98 3.41
C THR A 396 0.05 -32.61 3.73
N VAL A 397 0.61 -32.44 4.92
CA VAL A 397 1.30 -31.20 5.33
C VAL A 397 2.48 -30.91 4.40
N ILE A 398 3.32 -31.91 4.14
CA ILE A 398 4.46 -31.80 3.20
C ILE A 398 3.98 -31.43 1.81
N ASN A 399 2.91 -32.04 1.29
CA ASN A 399 2.37 -31.71 -0.03
C ASN A 399 1.90 -30.25 -0.14
N HIS A 400 1.21 -29.74 0.88
CA HIS A 400 0.81 -28.33 0.91
C HIS A 400 2.01 -27.39 0.97
N PHE A 401 3.02 -27.73 1.76
CA PHE A 401 4.27 -26.97 1.83
C PHE A 401 5.03 -26.98 0.49
N LEU A 402 5.18 -28.14 -0.15
CA LEU A 402 5.82 -28.27 -1.47
C LEU A 402 5.08 -27.46 -2.54
N LYS A 403 3.75 -27.50 -2.57
CA LYS A 403 2.94 -26.67 -3.50
C LYS A 403 3.15 -25.18 -3.26
N LEU A 404 3.23 -24.74 -2.00
CA LEU A 404 3.53 -23.35 -1.66
C LEU A 404 4.92 -22.96 -2.17
N VAL A 405 5.95 -23.76 -1.86
CA VAL A 405 7.33 -23.49 -2.27
C VAL A 405 7.47 -23.47 -3.78
N LEU A 406 6.87 -24.43 -4.49
CA LEU A 406 6.94 -24.50 -5.95
C LEU A 406 6.36 -23.23 -6.61
N CYS A 407 5.18 -22.79 -6.18
CA CYS A 407 4.56 -21.58 -6.71
C CYS A 407 5.29 -20.29 -6.27
N ALA A 408 5.85 -20.27 -5.05
CA ALA A 408 6.68 -19.18 -4.58
C ALA A 408 7.96 -19.03 -5.43
N CYS A 409 8.65 -20.14 -5.73
CA CYS A 409 9.82 -20.16 -6.60
C CYS A 409 9.48 -19.75 -8.03
N PHE A 410 8.40 -20.29 -8.60
CA PHE A 410 7.95 -19.89 -9.95
C PHE A 410 7.67 -18.40 -10.03
N THR A 411 6.96 -17.85 -9.04
CA THR A 411 6.69 -16.40 -8.96
C THR A 411 8.00 -15.61 -8.85
N ALA A 412 8.95 -16.05 -8.03
CA ALA A 412 10.24 -15.38 -7.89
C ALA A 412 11.02 -15.35 -9.21
N VAL A 413 11.01 -16.45 -9.96
CA VAL A 413 11.63 -16.52 -11.31
C VAL A 413 11.00 -15.49 -12.23
N VAL A 414 9.67 -15.39 -12.29
CA VAL A 414 8.97 -14.40 -13.13
C VAL A 414 9.40 -12.97 -12.79
N PHE A 415 9.47 -12.62 -11.51
CA PHE A 415 9.89 -11.28 -11.08
C PHE A 415 11.37 -11.02 -11.40
N ILE A 416 12.27 -11.96 -11.08
CA ILE A 416 13.71 -11.86 -11.36
C ILE A 416 13.94 -11.69 -12.86
N THR A 417 13.24 -12.46 -13.69
CA THR A 417 13.32 -12.35 -15.14
C THR A 417 12.86 -10.97 -15.63
N ALA A 418 11.70 -10.49 -15.17
CA ALA A 418 11.19 -9.17 -15.53
C ALA A 418 12.14 -8.04 -15.11
N ASP A 419 12.66 -8.08 -13.88
CA ASP A 419 13.61 -7.09 -13.37
C ASP A 419 14.92 -7.14 -14.16
N THR A 420 15.47 -8.34 -14.40
CA THR A 420 16.69 -8.51 -15.18
C THR A 420 16.53 -7.92 -16.58
N PHE A 421 15.42 -8.18 -17.27
CA PHE A 421 15.14 -7.59 -18.59
C PHE A 421 15.01 -6.07 -18.57
N TYR A 422 14.47 -5.51 -17.49
CA TYR A 422 14.27 -4.07 -17.38
C TYR A 422 15.57 -3.31 -17.11
N PHE A 423 16.38 -3.81 -16.19
CA PHE A 423 17.60 -3.14 -15.73
C PHE A 423 18.82 -3.42 -16.61
N THR A 424 18.87 -4.59 -17.23
CA THR A 424 19.92 -4.91 -18.19
C THR A 424 19.47 -4.43 -19.57
N THR A 425 20.31 -3.62 -20.24
CA THR A 425 20.11 -3.23 -21.64
C THR A 425 20.37 -4.40 -22.58
N VAL A 426 19.89 -5.59 -22.24
CA VAL A 426 19.84 -6.73 -23.15
C VAL A 426 18.71 -6.44 -24.13
N GLY A 427 18.99 -5.51 -25.05
CA GLY A 427 18.18 -5.28 -26.23
C GLY A 427 18.06 -6.58 -27.03
N LEU A 428 17.02 -6.62 -27.86
CA LEU A 428 16.71 -7.70 -28.81
C LEU A 428 17.95 -8.14 -29.64
N ASP A 429 18.93 -7.25 -29.77
CA ASP A 429 20.20 -7.41 -30.48
C ASP A 429 21.08 -8.54 -29.90
N ASN A 430 21.07 -8.74 -28.58
CA ASN A 430 21.75 -9.88 -27.95
C ASN A 430 20.96 -11.18 -28.07
N LEU A 431 19.62 -11.10 -28.12
CA LEU A 431 18.74 -12.26 -28.37
C LEU A 431 18.91 -12.83 -29.78
N TYR A 432 19.27 -11.99 -30.76
CA TYR A 432 19.61 -12.47 -32.11
C TYR A 432 20.95 -13.24 -32.13
N ASN A 433 21.93 -12.83 -31.34
CA ASN A 433 23.20 -13.56 -31.14
C ASN A 433 23.03 -14.84 -30.29
N ILE A 434 21.99 -14.94 -29.46
CA ILE A 434 21.69 -16.14 -28.64
C ILE A 434 21.30 -17.36 -29.49
N LYS A 435 20.81 -17.16 -30.72
CA LYS A 435 20.39 -18.27 -31.59
C LYS A 435 21.56 -19.21 -32.00
N ASN A 436 22.80 -18.78 -31.81
CA ASN A 436 24.01 -19.51 -32.21
C ASN A 436 24.81 -20.12 -31.03
N ASN A 437 24.40 -19.92 -29.77
CA ASN A 437 25.14 -20.41 -28.59
C ASN A 437 24.40 -21.55 -27.87
N SER A 438 25.15 -22.39 -27.14
CA SER A 438 24.59 -23.46 -26.33
C SER A 438 23.74 -22.90 -25.17
N LEU A 439 22.66 -23.59 -24.78
CA LEU A 439 21.79 -23.16 -23.67
C LEU A 439 22.56 -22.95 -22.35
N PHE A 440 23.67 -23.66 -22.14
CA PHE A 440 24.51 -23.54 -20.95
C PHE A 440 25.31 -22.23 -20.93
N ASP A 441 25.78 -21.74 -22.08
CA ASP A 441 26.47 -20.44 -22.17
C ASP A 441 25.51 -19.28 -21.91
N VAL A 442 24.26 -19.43 -22.37
CA VAL A 442 23.18 -18.45 -22.12
C VAL A 442 22.82 -18.40 -20.62
N LEU A 443 22.72 -19.56 -19.97
CA LEU A 443 22.48 -19.65 -18.53
C LEU A 443 23.66 -19.08 -17.72
N GLY A 444 24.91 -19.32 -18.15
CA GLY A 444 26.10 -18.74 -17.53
C GLY A 444 26.14 -17.22 -17.60
N GLN A 445 25.88 -16.64 -18.77
CA GLN A 445 25.84 -15.18 -18.97
C GLN A 445 24.66 -14.50 -18.26
N LEU A 446 23.51 -15.17 -18.15
CA LEU A 446 22.35 -14.68 -17.39
C LEU A 446 22.60 -14.72 -15.88
N ASN A 447 23.33 -15.72 -15.38
CA ASN A 447 23.65 -15.85 -13.95
C ASN A 447 24.56 -14.71 -13.45
N GLU A 448 25.51 -14.23 -14.26
CA GLU A 448 26.36 -13.09 -13.91
C GLU A 448 25.62 -11.75 -13.87
N LYS A 449 24.45 -11.66 -14.53
CA LYS A 449 23.65 -10.43 -14.65
C LYS A 449 22.27 -10.53 -13.99
N MET A 450 22.02 -11.58 -13.21
CA MET A 450 20.73 -11.81 -12.59
C MET A 450 20.45 -10.75 -11.52
N ILE A 451 19.34 -10.03 -11.67
CA ILE A 451 18.95 -8.98 -10.73
C ILE A 451 17.88 -9.51 -9.79
N VAL A 452 18.22 -9.58 -8.51
CA VAL A 452 17.29 -9.95 -7.43
C VAL A 452 17.03 -8.72 -6.57
N THR A 453 16.05 -7.92 -6.99
CA THR A 453 15.75 -6.61 -6.38
C THR A 453 15.53 -6.65 -4.86
N PRO A 454 14.87 -7.66 -4.25
CA PRO A 454 14.71 -7.70 -2.80
C PRO A 454 16.02 -7.88 -2.03
N LEU A 455 16.97 -8.64 -2.58
CA LEU A 455 18.28 -8.85 -1.95
C LEU A 455 19.13 -7.58 -2.06
N ASN A 456 19.08 -6.89 -3.20
CA ASN A 456 19.72 -5.59 -3.37
C ASN A 456 19.14 -4.54 -2.43
N PHE A 457 17.81 -4.53 -2.26
CA PHE A 457 17.13 -3.67 -1.30
C PHE A 457 17.61 -3.93 0.13
N LEU A 458 17.66 -5.20 0.55
CA LEU A 458 18.14 -5.58 1.88
C LEU A 458 19.60 -5.20 2.09
N SER A 459 20.46 -5.49 1.11
CA SER A 459 21.88 -5.12 1.14
C SER A 459 22.07 -3.61 1.31
N TYR A 460 21.30 -2.80 0.56
CA TYR A 460 21.35 -1.35 0.67
C TYR A 460 20.91 -0.84 2.04
N ASN A 461 19.78 -1.34 2.57
CA ASN A 461 19.17 -0.84 3.81
C ASN A 461 19.83 -1.38 5.09
N LEU A 462 20.56 -2.49 5.00
CA LEU A 462 21.36 -3.02 6.13
C LEU A 462 22.70 -2.29 6.28
N ASN A 463 23.13 -1.50 5.29
CA ASN A 463 24.35 -0.71 5.38
C ASN A 463 24.16 0.53 6.30
N PRO A 464 24.90 0.64 7.42
CA PRO A 464 24.77 1.77 8.35
C PRO A 464 25.04 3.14 7.73
N HIS A 465 25.91 3.21 6.70
CA HIS A 465 26.24 4.47 6.02
C HIS A 465 25.06 5.01 5.23
N ASN A 466 24.33 4.13 4.53
CA ASN A 466 23.11 4.50 3.81
C ASN A 466 21.99 4.87 4.80
N LEU A 467 21.87 4.13 5.90
CA LEU A 467 20.84 4.37 6.90
C LEU A 467 20.98 5.75 7.56
N ALA A 468 22.21 6.25 7.71
CA ALA A 468 22.48 7.59 8.24
C ALA A 468 21.92 8.71 7.35
N LEU A 469 21.71 8.45 6.05
CA LEU A 469 21.13 9.41 5.11
C LEU A 469 19.59 9.49 5.23
N HIS A 470 18.93 8.46 5.76
CA HIS A 470 17.46 8.32 5.75
C HIS A 470 16.74 8.88 6.98
N GLY A 471 17.44 9.64 7.82
CA GLY A 471 16.89 10.11 9.09
C GLY A 471 16.68 8.95 10.08
N SER A 472 16.72 9.27 11.37
CA SER A 472 16.54 8.27 12.43
C SER A 472 15.43 8.70 13.36
N HIS A 473 14.53 7.77 13.65
CA HIS A 473 13.45 7.95 14.61
C HIS A 473 13.68 7.09 15.84
N PRO A 474 13.19 7.52 17.01
CA PRO A 474 13.09 6.64 18.17
C PRO A 474 12.35 5.35 17.82
N ARG A 475 12.82 4.20 18.31
CA ARG A 475 12.23 2.89 17.96
C ARG A 475 10.75 2.72 18.34
N VAL A 476 10.24 3.60 19.21
CA VAL A 476 8.85 3.61 19.69
C VAL A 476 7.91 4.45 18.84
N THR A 477 8.39 5.12 17.79
CA THR A 477 7.62 6.09 17.00
C THR A 477 6.41 5.44 16.34
N HIS A 478 6.59 4.25 15.75
CA HIS A 478 5.50 3.45 15.19
C HIS A 478 4.38 3.17 16.20
N PHE A 479 4.74 2.80 17.43
CA PHE A 479 3.79 2.46 18.48
C PHE A 479 3.13 3.70 19.10
N THR A 480 3.89 4.77 19.35
CA THR A 480 3.42 5.91 20.15
C THR A 480 2.81 7.02 19.32
N VAL A 481 3.39 7.31 18.16
CA VAL A 481 2.99 8.44 17.30
C VAL A 481 2.21 7.93 16.11
N ASN A 482 2.79 7.05 15.28
CA ASN A 482 2.18 6.70 13.99
C ASN A 482 0.90 5.86 14.17
N GLY A 483 0.88 4.92 15.11
CA GLY A 483 -0.32 4.14 15.43
C GLY A 483 -1.48 5.02 15.91
N MET A 484 -1.20 6.02 16.75
CA MET A 484 -2.18 7.01 17.20
C MET A 484 -2.63 7.93 16.06
N MET A 485 -1.69 8.40 15.24
CA MET A 485 -1.96 9.28 14.12
C MET A 485 -2.86 8.63 13.08
N LEU A 486 -2.63 7.35 12.74
CA LEU A 486 -3.40 6.65 11.72
C LEU A 486 -4.74 6.11 12.22
N PHE A 487 -4.78 5.58 13.45
CA PHE A 487 -5.92 4.79 13.90
C PHE A 487 -6.63 5.36 15.13
N GLY A 488 -6.07 6.38 15.78
CA GLY A 488 -6.68 7.11 16.89
C GLY A 488 -7.18 6.17 17.99
N ILE A 489 -8.45 6.32 18.35
CA ILE A 489 -9.07 5.52 19.42
C ILE A 489 -9.06 4.01 19.12
N LEU A 490 -9.03 3.59 17.85
CA LEU A 490 -8.94 2.16 17.53
C LEU A 490 -7.60 1.57 18.00
N HIS A 491 -6.50 2.32 17.85
CA HIS A 491 -5.19 1.94 18.38
C HIS A 491 -5.23 1.78 19.91
N VAL A 492 -5.82 2.75 20.60
CA VAL A 492 -5.97 2.72 22.07
C VAL A 492 -6.77 1.50 22.52
N LEU A 493 -7.85 1.15 21.83
CA LEU A 493 -8.65 -0.03 22.14
C LEU A 493 -7.86 -1.33 21.93
N ALA A 494 -7.03 -1.40 20.89
CA ALA A 494 -6.13 -2.53 20.67
C ALA A 494 -5.06 -2.64 21.75
N ILE A 495 -4.43 -1.52 22.17
CA ILE A 495 -3.47 -1.49 23.29
C ILE A 495 -4.14 -1.99 24.57
N GLY A 496 -5.30 -1.43 24.94
CA GLY A 496 -6.00 -1.82 26.16
C GLY A 496 -6.39 -3.30 26.18
N ALA A 497 -6.71 -3.88 25.02
CA ALA A 497 -6.97 -5.31 24.91
C ALA A 497 -5.69 -6.17 24.93
N GLY A 498 -4.63 -5.72 24.27
CA GLY A 498 -3.31 -6.34 24.31
C GLY A 498 -2.74 -6.41 25.72
N CYS A 499 -2.84 -5.32 26.49
CA CYS A 499 -2.43 -5.28 27.90
C CYS A 499 -3.25 -6.26 28.76
N LYS A 500 -4.57 -6.36 28.53
CA LYS A 500 -5.42 -7.34 29.24
C LYS A 500 -5.01 -8.78 28.92
N MET A 501 -4.77 -9.08 27.65
CA MET A 501 -4.26 -10.40 27.22
C MET A 501 -2.91 -10.70 27.87
N LEU A 502 -1.95 -9.77 27.81
CA LEU A 502 -0.63 -9.95 28.40
C LEU A 502 -0.71 -10.20 29.91
N LYS A 503 -1.53 -9.41 30.63
CA LYS A 503 -1.77 -9.63 32.06
C LYS A 503 -2.33 -11.02 32.33
N GLN A 504 -3.29 -11.48 31.54
CA GLN A 504 -3.87 -12.83 31.69
C GLN A 504 -2.83 -13.93 31.44
N TYR A 505 -2.02 -13.82 30.39
CA TYR A 505 -0.95 -14.78 30.10
C TYR A 505 0.14 -14.79 31.17
N ILE A 506 0.57 -13.62 31.65
CA ILE A 506 1.54 -13.52 32.76
C ILE A 506 0.98 -14.15 34.03
N CYS A 507 -0.29 -13.86 34.39
CA CYS A 507 -0.93 -14.47 35.55
C CYS A 507 -1.02 -16.01 35.40
N GLN A 508 -1.33 -16.51 34.21
CA GLN A 508 -1.35 -17.95 33.91
C GLN A 508 0.05 -18.57 34.01
N LEU A 509 1.10 -17.93 33.48
CA LEU A 509 2.49 -18.40 33.59
C LEU A 509 2.94 -18.48 35.06
N ILE A 510 2.57 -17.49 35.88
CA ILE A 510 2.86 -17.48 37.31
C ILE A 510 2.08 -18.59 38.04
N TRP A 511 0.80 -18.80 37.69
CA TRP A 511 -0.05 -19.85 38.28
C TRP A 511 0.36 -21.27 37.86
N VAL A 512 0.77 -21.47 36.61
CA VAL A 512 1.27 -22.77 36.11
C VAL A 512 2.56 -23.16 36.83
N LYS A 513 3.40 -22.19 37.21
CA LYS A 513 4.60 -22.44 38.04
C LYS A 513 4.26 -22.92 39.46
N SER A 514 3.05 -22.64 39.95
CA SER A 514 2.55 -23.09 41.27
C SER A 514 1.80 -24.43 41.22
N TYR A 515 1.47 -24.95 40.03
CA TYR A 515 0.57 -26.09 39.83
C TYR A 515 1.23 -27.29 39.13
N TYR A 516 2.55 -27.48 39.29
CA TYR A 516 3.24 -28.73 38.95
C TYR A 516 2.94 -29.85 39.97
N HIS A 517 1.69 -29.95 40.42
CA HIS A 517 1.15 -31.12 41.10
C HIS A 517 -0.37 -31.21 40.84
N GLY A 518 -0.76 -31.58 39.61
CA GLY A 518 -2.11 -32.09 39.37
C GLY A 518 -2.79 -31.65 38.07
N SER A 519 -2.77 -32.57 37.11
CA SER A 519 -3.71 -32.77 35.99
C SER A 519 -3.76 -31.77 34.83
N SER A 520 -3.43 -32.33 33.66
CA SER A 520 -3.47 -31.76 32.33
C SER A 520 -4.91 -31.58 31.84
N GLY A 521 -5.32 -30.35 31.57
CA GLY A 521 -6.60 -30.08 30.90
C GLY A 521 -7.09 -28.65 31.08
N LEU A 522 -6.40 -27.67 30.50
CA LEU A 522 -6.87 -26.29 30.51
C LEU A 522 -6.89 -25.70 29.10
N LEU A 523 -7.88 -26.11 28.31
CA LEU A 523 -8.27 -25.42 27.08
C LEU A 523 -8.98 -24.11 27.46
N VAL A 524 -8.23 -23.04 27.67
CA VAL A 524 -8.77 -21.73 28.05
C VAL A 524 -9.36 -21.04 26.82
N HIS A 525 -10.69 -21.04 26.74
CA HIS A 525 -11.46 -20.27 25.77
C HIS A 525 -11.40 -18.77 26.15
N SER A 526 -10.41 -18.03 25.62
CA SER A 526 -10.35 -16.57 25.76
C SER A 526 -11.48 -15.92 24.95
N LYS A 527 -12.39 -15.22 25.64
CA LYS A 527 -13.39 -14.33 25.03
C LYS A 527 -12.69 -13.14 24.36
N GLY A 528 -12.40 -13.29 23.08
CA GLY A 528 -11.71 -12.32 22.21
C GLY A 528 -10.54 -13.01 21.51
N LYS A 529 -10.56 -13.07 20.18
CA LYS A 529 -9.60 -13.88 19.41
C LYS A 529 -8.20 -13.24 19.48
N PRO A 530 -7.24 -13.84 20.20
CA PRO A 530 -5.90 -13.29 20.37
C PRO A 530 -5.16 -13.11 19.03
N THR A 531 -5.54 -13.90 18.02
CA THR A 531 -4.95 -13.91 16.69
C THR A 531 -5.01 -12.56 15.97
N LEU A 532 -6.12 -11.80 16.03
CA LEU A 532 -6.20 -10.50 15.35
C LEU A 532 -5.26 -9.46 15.99
N LEU A 533 -5.07 -9.53 17.31
CA LEU A 533 -4.12 -8.67 18.01
C LEU A 533 -2.68 -9.07 17.69
N LEU A 534 -2.39 -10.36 17.45
CA LEU A 534 -1.09 -10.80 16.95
C LEU A 534 -0.85 -10.32 15.51
N PHE A 535 -1.86 -10.38 14.65
CA PHE A 535 -1.81 -9.85 13.27
C PHE A 535 -1.60 -8.33 13.24
N TYR A 536 -1.88 -7.64 14.36
CA TYR A 536 -1.67 -6.21 14.53
C TYR A 536 -0.30 -5.89 15.14
N PHE A 537 0.01 -6.44 16.33
CA PHE A 537 1.18 -6.04 17.11
C PHE A 537 2.50 -6.64 16.61
N VAL A 538 2.48 -7.85 16.02
CA VAL A 538 3.72 -8.47 15.51
C VAL A 538 4.32 -7.66 14.36
N PRO A 539 3.59 -7.40 13.25
CA PRO A 539 4.14 -6.55 12.19
C PRO A 539 4.52 -5.15 12.69
N LEU A 540 3.73 -4.54 13.58
CA LEU A 540 4.06 -3.26 14.19
C LEU A 540 5.42 -3.33 14.92
N ALA A 541 5.65 -4.35 15.75
CA ALA A 541 6.89 -4.53 16.48
C ALA A 541 8.08 -4.79 15.56
N PHE A 542 7.91 -5.63 14.53
CA PHE A 542 8.95 -5.90 13.53
C PHE A 542 9.34 -4.65 12.76
N LEU A 543 8.37 -3.87 12.28
CA LEU A 543 8.64 -2.61 11.58
C LEU A 543 9.27 -1.56 12.50
N SER A 544 9.01 -1.63 13.81
CA SER A 544 9.64 -0.77 14.83
C SER A 544 11.11 -1.08 15.09
N LEU A 545 11.65 -2.18 14.54
CA LEU A 545 13.08 -2.48 14.62
C LEU A 545 13.92 -1.62 13.67
N PHE A 546 13.32 -1.11 12.59
CA PHE A 546 13.99 -0.22 11.65
C PHE A 546 14.05 1.21 12.20
N SER A 547 15.14 1.91 11.92
CA SER A 547 15.37 3.29 12.38
C SER A 547 14.47 4.31 11.67
N HIS A 548 14.11 4.05 10.42
CA HIS A 548 13.24 4.90 9.63
C HIS A 548 11.78 4.47 9.84
N GLN A 549 10.96 5.35 10.43
CA GLN A 549 9.61 5.01 10.94
C GLN A 549 8.56 6.01 10.50
N GLU A 550 8.09 5.85 9.28
CA GLU A 550 7.01 6.67 8.72
C GLU A 550 5.65 6.01 8.93
N PRO A 551 4.57 6.80 9.08
CA PRO A 551 3.23 6.30 9.29
C PRO A 551 2.75 5.39 8.16
N ARG A 552 3.06 5.70 6.89
CA ARG A 552 2.56 4.92 5.76
C ARG A 552 2.93 3.43 5.81
N PHE A 553 4.03 3.07 6.50
CA PHE A 553 4.39 1.66 6.70
C PHE A 553 3.36 0.87 7.51
N LEU A 554 2.53 1.53 8.33
CA LEU A 554 1.56 0.85 9.19
C LEU A 554 0.17 0.72 8.57
N ILE A 555 -0.13 1.32 7.41
CA ILE A 555 -1.47 1.29 6.82
C ILE A 555 -2.07 -0.12 6.63
N PRO A 556 -1.29 -1.20 6.34
CA PRO A 556 -1.84 -2.56 6.26
C PRO A 556 -2.55 -3.03 7.55
N LEU A 557 -2.19 -2.44 8.69
CA LEU A 557 -2.75 -2.80 10.00
C LEU A 557 -4.20 -2.35 10.20
N ILE A 558 -4.76 -1.52 9.30
CA ILE A 558 -6.17 -1.10 9.37
C ILE A 558 -7.13 -2.30 9.34
N LEU A 559 -6.80 -3.34 8.55
CA LEU A 559 -7.65 -4.51 8.36
C LEU A 559 -7.88 -5.31 9.65
N PRO A 560 -6.83 -5.87 10.31
CA PRO A 560 -7.02 -6.59 11.56
C PRO A 560 -7.61 -5.69 12.65
N LEU A 561 -7.31 -4.39 12.62
CA LEU A 561 -7.82 -3.43 13.60
C LEU A 561 -9.32 -3.15 13.46
N VAL A 562 -9.83 -3.01 12.24
CA VAL A 562 -11.28 -2.83 11.98
C VAL A 562 -12.06 -4.08 12.40
N LEU A 563 -11.56 -5.27 12.02
CA LEU A 563 -12.18 -6.54 12.40
C LEU A 563 -12.19 -6.71 13.94
N PHE A 564 -11.08 -6.39 14.59
CA PHE A 564 -10.98 -6.43 16.05
C PHE A 564 -11.93 -5.43 16.73
N SER A 565 -11.97 -4.19 16.25
CA SER A 565 -12.72 -3.10 16.90
C SER A 565 -14.24 -3.22 16.74
N THR A 566 -14.69 -3.89 15.69
CA THR A 566 -16.11 -4.18 15.47
C THR A 566 -16.56 -5.48 16.11
N SER A 567 -15.64 -6.42 16.37
CA SER A 567 -15.93 -7.57 17.21
C SER A 567 -16.45 -7.10 18.58
N GLN A 568 -17.56 -7.71 19.03
CA GLN A 568 -18.21 -7.35 20.30
C GLN A 568 -18.65 -5.86 20.40
N ASN A 569 -18.81 -5.15 19.28
CA ASN A 569 -19.25 -3.75 19.20
C ASN A 569 -18.40 -2.74 20.03
N ARG A 570 -17.09 -2.99 20.19
CA ARG A 570 -16.19 -2.14 21.02
C ARG A 570 -16.12 -0.70 20.52
N ALA A 571 -16.05 -0.49 19.21
CA ALA A 571 -15.95 0.83 18.58
C ALA A 571 -17.22 1.69 18.73
N MET A 572 -18.40 1.09 18.88
CA MET A 572 -19.68 1.82 18.83
C MET A 572 -19.83 2.85 19.96
N LYS A 573 -19.17 2.63 21.10
CA LYS A 573 -19.13 3.60 22.22
C LYS A 573 -18.41 4.90 21.86
N TRP A 574 -17.48 4.84 20.92
CA TRP A 574 -16.61 5.95 20.52
C TRP A 574 -16.95 6.50 19.14
N LYS A 575 -18.15 6.20 18.60
CA LYS A 575 -18.53 6.54 17.22
C LYS A 575 -18.29 8.00 16.84
N TYR A 576 -18.64 8.96 17.71
CA TYR A 576 -18.49 10.39 17.43
C TYR A 576 -17.02 10.79 17.39
N VAL A 577 -16.20 10.27 18.31
CA VAL A 577 -14.75 10.50 18.33
C VAL A 577 -14.10 9.93 17.08
N ILE A 578 -14.49 8.72 16.66
CA ILE A 578 -14.00 8.09 15.43
C ILE A 578 -14.33 8.94 14.20
N VAL A 579 -15.57 9.42 14.09
CA VAL A 579 -15.99 10.26 12.95
C VAL A 579 -15.20 11.57 12.92
N ILE A 580 -15.11 12.29 14.03
CA ILE A 580 -14.37 13.55 14.11
C ILE A 580 -12.89 13.34 13.76
N PHE A 581 -12.27 12.30 14.34
CA PHE A 581 -10.88 11.95 14.07
C PHE A 581 -10.63 11.70 12.57
N ASN A 582 -11.49 10.93 11.91
CA ASN A 582 -11.32 10.64 10.49
C ASN A 582 -11.65 11.84 9.59
N MET A 583 -12.61 12.70 9.97
CA MET A 583 -12.87 13.94 9.24
C MET A 583 -11.67 14.89 9.32
N LEU A 584 -11.06 15.04 10.51
CA LEU A 584 -9.85 15.85 10.68
C LEU A 584 -8.65 15.26 9.93
N GLY A 585 -8.47 13.93 9.99
CA GLY A 585 -7.43 13.24 9.23
C GLY A 585 -7.62 13.39 7.71
N ALA A 586 -8.84 13.26 7.21
CA ALA A 586 -9.16 13.46 5.80
C ALA A 586 -8.96 14.91 5.35
N LEU A 587 -9.29 15.89 6.20
CA LEU A 587 -9.04 17.30 5.91
C LEU A 587 -7.53 17.59 5.87
N LEU A 588 -6.78 17.14 6.89
CA LEU A 588 -5.36 17.39 7.00
C LEU A 588 -4.58 16.72 5.86
N PHE A 589 -4.69 15.40 5.72
CA PHE A 589 -3.92 14.64 4.73
C PHE A 589 -4.54 14.65 3.34
N GLY A 590 -5.87 14.78 3.22
CA GLY A 590 -6.54 14.82 1.91
C GLY A 590 -6.54 16.19 1.24
N CYS A 591 -6.47 17.29 2.01
CA CYS A 591 -6.66 18.64 1.47
C CYS A 591 -5.57 19.64 1.85
N LEU A 592 -5.19 19.74 3.13
CA LEU A 592 -4.37 20.86 3.61
C LEU A 592 -2.87 20.62 3.43
N HIS A 593 -2.39 19.51 3.95
CA HIS A 593 -0.99 19.15 3.91
C HIS A 593 -0.55 19.06 2.46
N GLN A 594 0.33 19.96 2.03
CA GLN A 594 0.83 20.08 0.65
C GLN A 594 -0.23 20.30 -0.43
N GLY A 595 -1.43 20.76 -0.05
CA GLY A 595 -2.58 20.94 -0.93
C GLY A 595 -2.35 21.77 -2.20
N GLY A 596 -1.45 22.75 -2.14
CA GLY A 596 -1.21 23.66 -3.25
C GLY A 596 -0.34 23.09 -4.38
N LEU A 597 0.35 21.97 -4.18
CA LEU A 597 1.38 21.52 -5.12
C LEU A 597 0.77 20.90 -6.39
N ILE A 598 -0.31 20.10 -6.28
CA ILE A 598 -1.03 19.59 -7.47
C ILE A 598 -1.66 20.72 -8.30
N PRO A 599 -2.45 21.65 -7.73
CA PRO A 599 -2.97 22.78 -8.49
C PRO A 599 -1.87 23.65 -9.10
N CYS A 600 -0.72 23.80 -8.41
CA CYS A 600 0.45 24.49 -8.94
C CYS A 600 0.98 23.83 -10.21
N LEU A 601 1.15 22.51 -10.20
CA LEU A 601 1.64 21.79 -11.36
C LEU A 601 0.68 21.86 -12.54
N PHE A 602 -0.64 21.82 -12.28
CA PHE A 602 -1.65 21.97 -13.33
C PHE A 602 -1.61 23.38 -13.94
N HIS A 603 -1.45 24.40 -13.10
CA HIS A 603 -1.32 25.78 -13.56
C HIS A 603 -0.04 25.99 -14.38
N LEU A 604 1.09 25.44 -13.92
CA LEU A 604 2.36 25.54 -14.63
C LEU A 604 2.35 24.77 -15.96
N GLU A 605 1.70 23.61 -16.03
CA GLU A 605 1.52 22.87 -17.28
C GLU A 605 0.74 23.71 -18.31
N GLN A 606 -0.37 24.32 -17.91
CA GLN A 606 -1.15 25.21 -18.77
C GLN A 606 -0.37 26.45 -19.23
N LEU A 607 0.43 27.04 -18.35
CA LEU A 607 1.26 28.21 -18.67
C LEU A 607 2.37 27.87 -19.67
N VAL A 608 3.01 26.71 -19.51
CA VAL A 608 4.14 26.30 -20.34
C VAL A 608 3.68 25.85 -21.73
N HIS A 609 2.49 25.24 -21.84
CA HIS A 609 1.92 24.78 -23.12
C HIS A 609 0.94 25.76 -23.77
N SER A 610 0.78 26.98 -23.25
CA SER A 610 -0.14 27.97 -23.84
C SER A 610 0.33 28.37 -25.26
N PRO A 611 -0.54 28.27 -26.29
CA PRO A 611 -0.17 28.61 -27.66
C PRO A 611 -0.07 30.13 -27.83
N GLU A 612 1.13 30.67 -28.10
CA GLU A 612 1.30 32.09 -28.43
C GLU A 612 2.31 32.38 -29.55
N SER A 613 2.11 33.57 -30.13
CA SER A 613 2.49 34.05 -31.45
C SER A 613 3.94 34.56 -31.60
N SER A 614 4.91 34.06 -30.81
CA SER A 614 6.32 34.42 -31.00
C SER A 614 7.03 33.39 -31.89
N SER A 615 7.88 33.89 -32.79
CA SER A 615 8.67 33.07 -33.73
C SER A 615 9.88 32.39 -33.08
N HIS A 616 10.07 32.56 -31.77
CA HIS A 616 11.23 32.10 -31.01
C HIS A 616 10.78 31.19 -29.85
N PRO A 617 11.53 30.13 -29.53
CA PRO A 617 11.17 29.25 -28.44
C PRO A 617 11.42 29.92 -27.08
N ARG A 618 10.38 30.03 -26.24
CA ARG A 618 10.47 30.56 -24.87
C ARG A 618 11.20 29.58 -23.97
N HIS A 619 12.15 30.09 -23.17
CA HIS A 619 12.84 29.27 -22.16
C HIS A 619 12.16 29.46 -20.81
N TYR A 620 11.71 28.37 -20.19
CA TYR A 620 11.07 28.36 -18.89
C TYR A 620 11.97 27.71 -17.85
N THR A 621 12.24 28.40 -16.75
CA THR A 621 12.93 27.82 -15.59
C THR A 621 11.95 27.77 -14.42
N LEU A 622 11.62 26.55 -13.96
CA LEU A 622 10.73 26.29 -12.84
C LEU A 622 11.57 25.88 -11.62
N LEU A 623 11.71 26.78 -10.66
CA LEU A 623 12.49 26.57 -9.45
C LEU A 623 11.55 26.28 -8.27
N PHE A 624 11.69 25.11 -7.65
CA PHE A 624 10.93 24.72 -6.46
C PHE A 624 11.85 24.76 -5.24
N ALA A 625 11.41 25.39 -4.15
CA ALA A 625 12.16 25.47 -2.91
C ALA A 625 11.25 25.32 -1.68
N HIS A 626 11.77 24.67 -0.63
CA HIS A 626 11.06 24.33 0.62
C HIS A 626 9.73 23.58 0.42
N THR A 627 9.62 22.89 -0.72
CA THR A 627 8.55 21.92 -1.02
C THR A 627 9.17 20.56 -1.29
N TYR A 628 8.36 19.50 -1.32
CA TYR A 628 8.84 18.26 -1.93
C TYR A 628 9.16 18.48 -3.41
N MET A 629 10.11 17.67 -3.89
CA MET A 629 10.40 17.58 -5.31
C MET A 629 9.11 17.25 -6.07
N PRO A 630 8.67 18.11 -7.01
CA PRO A 630 7.45 17.86 -7.73
C PRO A 630 7.62 16.70 -8.72
N PRO A 631 6.59 15.88 -8.95
CA PRO A 631 6.59 14.89 -10.02
C PRO A 631 6.62 15.61 -11.38
N ARG A 632 7.68 15.39 -12.16
CA ARG A 632 7.90 16.10 -13.42
C ARG A 632 6.98 15.58 -14.52
N SER A 633 6.58 14.31 -14.44
CA SER A 633 5.59 13.74 -15.36
C SER A 633 4.31 14.57 -15.47
N LEU A 634 3.86 15.22 -14.37
CA LEU A 634 2.65 16.04 -14.37
C LEU A 634 2.78 17.34 -15.18
N LEU A 635 3.99 17.80 -15.51
CA LEU A 635 4.20 18.97 -16.37
C LEU A 635 4.05 18.62 -17.87
N ASN A 636 3.89 17.34 -18.21
CA ASN A 636 3.70 16.86 -19.59
C ASN A 636 4.78 17.34 -20.57
N ILE A 637 6.02 17.49 -20.08
CA ILE A 637 7.15 17.97 -20.89
C ILE A 637 7.69 16.80 -21.70
N LYS A 638 7.83 16.96 -23.02
CA LYS A 638 8.44 15.92 -23.86
C LYS A 638 9.93 15.83 -23.60
N LYS A 639 10.47 14.63 -23.61
CA LYS A 639 11.91 14.37 -23.35
C LYS A 639 12.88 15.13 -24.27
N ARG A 640 12.46 15.49 -25.48
CA ARG A 640 13.25 16.26 -26.45
C ARG A 640 13.18 17.77 -26.24
N ASP A 641 12.27 18.24 -25.40
CA ASP A 641 12.11 19.66 -25.14
C ASP A 641 13.14 20.11 -24.10
N THR A 642 14.11 20.90 -24.56
CA THR A 642 15.17 21.47 -23.73
C THR A 642 14.87 22.89 -23.28
N HIS A 643 13.72 23.44 -23.66
CA HIS A 643 13.37 24.82 -23.35
C HIS A 643 12.80 24.97 -21.94
N ILE A 644 12.47 23.86 -21.26
CA ILE A 644 11.92 23.87 -19.91
C ILE A 644 12.92 23.20 -18.96
N GLU A 645 13.44 23.97 -18.01
CA GLU A 645 14.34 23.53 -16.95
C GLU A 645 13.56 23.46 -15.63
N VAL A 646 13.58 22.31 -14.95
CA VAL A 646 13.00 22.15 -13.60
C VAL A 646 14.13 21.99 -12.59
N ILE A 647 14.22 22.92 -11.66
CA ILE A 647 15.23 22.98 -10.59
C ILE A 647 14.53 22.69 -9.26
N ASP A 648 15.03 21.69 -8.54
CA ASP A 648 14.60 21.40 -7.18
C ASP A 648 15.70 21.84 -6.21
N MET A 649 15.37 22.81 -5.35
CA MET A 649 16.23 23.30 -4.29
C MET A 649 15.97 22.62 -2.94
N ALA A 650 14.98 21.73 -2.85
CA ALA A 650 14.61 21.03 -1.64
C ALA A 650 14.52 22.00 -0.43
N GLY A 651 15.05 21.62 0.74
CA GLY A 651 15.14 22.47 1.92
C GLY A 651 16.45 23.26 2.04
N SER A 652 17.02 23.75 0.93
CA SER A 652 18.25 24.56 0.93
C SER A 652 18.17 25.75 1.88
N GLU A 653 19.31 26.20 2.41
CA GLU A 653 19.36 27.39 3.27
C GLU A 653 18.89 28.65 2.52
N GLU A 654 18.23 29.55 3.25
CA GLU A 654 17.65 30.79 2.72
C GLU A 654 18.67 31.66 1.95
N GLU A 655 19.92 31.72 2.42
CA GLU A 655 21.00 32.47 1.76
C GLU A 655 21.37 31.88 0.40
N THR A 656 21.43 30.54 0.32
CA THR A 656 21.71 29.82 -0.94
C THR A 656 20.58 30.05 -1.93
N LEU A 657 19.33 30.04 -1.46
CA LEU A 657 18.16 30.34 -2.26
C LEU A 657 18.19 31.78 -2.79
N CYS A 658 18.47 32.78 -1.94
CA CYS A 658 18.63 34.16 -2.40
C CYS A 658 19.73 34.29 -3.47
N HIS A 659 20.90 33.67 -3.25
CA HIS A 659 22.02 33.74 -4.19
C HIS A 659 21.64 33.18 -5.57
N ILE A 660 20.99 32.02 -5.62
CA ILE A 660 20.57 31.40 -6.88
C ILE A 660 19.49 32.23 -7.59
N VAL A 661 18.52 32.74 -6.84
CA VAL A 661 17.44 33.60 -7.39
C VAL A 661 18.04 34.90 -7.96
N GLN A 662 18.97 35.53 -7.24
CA GLN A 662 19.68 36.72 -7.72
C GLN A 662 20.51 36.42 -8.97
N GLN A 663 21.26 35.32 -8.98
CA GLN A 663 22.05 34.89 -10.12
C GLN A 663 21.16 34.72 -11.36
N ARG A 664 20.03 34.00 -11.23
CA ARG A 664 19.09 33.80 -12.34
C ARG A 664 18.42 35.10 -12.80
N ALA A 665 18.21 36.05 -11.89
CA ALA A 665 17.69 37.37 -12.22
C ALA A 665 18.70 38.29 -12.93
N ASN A 666 19.99 38.00 -12.83
CA ASN A 666 21.05 38.72 -13.52
C ASN A 666 21.42 38.04 -14.85
N ASP A 667 21.31 36.71 -14.93
CA ASP A 667 21.65 35.88 -16.10
C ASP A 667 20.52 35.82 -17.16
N PHE A 668 19.68 36.86 -17.30
CA PHE A 668 18.71 36.94 -18.41
C PHE A 668 19.45 37.11 -19.76
N THR A 669 19.93 35.98 -20.29
CA THR A 669 20.68 35.88 -21.55
C THR A 669 19.78 35.82 -22.78
N CYS A 670 18.48 35.56 -22.60
CA CYS A 670 17.50 35.50 -23.69
C CYS A 670 16.34 36.47 -23.49
N ASN A 671 15.82 37.03 -24.60
CA ASN A 671 14.75 38.03 -24.59
C ASN A 671 13.38 37.44 -24.19
N GLU A 672 13.18 36.12 -24.31
CA GLU A 672 11.93 35.41 -23.95
C GLU A 672 12.18 34.31 -22.90
N CYS A 673 12.95 34.64 -21.86
CA CYS A 673 13.22 33.76 -20.71
C CYS A 673 12.24 34.06 -19.58
N HIS A 674 11.56 33.05 -19.05
CA HIS A 674 10.64 33.17 -17.92
C HIS A 674 11.12 32.29 -16.77
N VAL A 675 11.42 32.90 -15.62
CA VAL A 675 11.83 32.17 -14.41
C VAL A 675 10.73 32.28 -13.36
N PHE A 676 10.21 31.12 -12.96
CA PHE A 676 9.19 30.99 -11.93
C PHE A 676 9.79 30.35 -10.67
N VAL A 677 9.61 31.02 -9.54
CA VAL A 677 10.06 30.57 -8.22
C VAL A 677 8.84 30.14 -7.40
N VAL A 678 8.77 28.85 -7.07
CA VAL A 678 7.67 28.22 -6.34
C VAL A 678 8.10 27.97 -4.90
N ILE A 679 7.40 28.58 -3.96
CA ILE A 679 7.76 28.57 -2.53
C ILE A 679 6.54 28.50 -1.61
N PRO A 680 6.63 27.85 -0.43
CA PRO A 680 5.58 27.95 0.58
C PRO A 680 5.54 29.35 1.18
N GLY A 681 4.37 29.74 1.68
CA GLY A 681 4.14 31.07 2.25
C GLY A 681 4.99 31.42 3.48
N THR A 682 5.57 30.41 4.13
CA THR A 682 6.47 30.56 5.28
C THR A 682 7.77 31.28 4.94
N ILE A 683 8.36 31.04 3.75
CA ILE A 683 9.60 31.69 3.29
C ILE A 683 9.37 32.89 2.37
N ARG A 684 8.12 33.27 2.09
CA ARG A 684 7.81 34.40 1.18
C ARG A 684 8.48 35.71 1.62
N ALA A 685 8.44 36.00 2.92
CA ALA A 685 9.04 37.22 3.47
C ALA A 685 10.57 37.23 3.31
N THR A 686 11.22 36.07 3.37
CA THR A 686 12.65 35.91 3.12
C THR A 686 12.98 36.20 1.66
N ILE A 687 12.23 35.62 0.73
CA ILE A 687 12.45 35.83 -0.72
C ILE A 687 12.31 37.30 -1.12
N THR A 688 11.33 38.02 -0.55
CA THR A 688 11.18 39.46 -0.82
C THR A 688 12.37 40.31 -0.35
N LYS A 689 13.20 39.81 0.57
CA LYS A 689 14.41 40.49 1.05
C LYS A 689 15.65 40.20 0.20
N CYS A 690 15.59 39.26 -0.75
CA CYS A 690 16.72 38.95 -1.63
C CYS A 690 17.04 40.08 -2.64
N GLY A 691 16.34 41.22 -2.65
CA GLY A 691 16.66 42.35 -3.52
C GLY A 691 16.38 42.11 -5.00
N VAL A 692 15.37 41.28 -5.31
CA VAL A 692 14.99 40.91 -6.69
C VAL A 692 13.58 41.37 -6.97
N SER A 693 13.33 41.86 -8.19
CA SER A 693 12.00 42.28 -8.61
C SER A 693 11.15 41.10 -9.10
N PHE A 694 9.84 41.12 -8.83
CA PHE A 694 8.89 40.13 -9.33
C PHE A 694 7.83 40.83 -10.19
N LEU A 695 7.54 40.27 -11.35
CA LEU A 695 6.56 40.80 -12.30
C LEU A 695 5.13 40.45 -11.89
N ASN A 696 4.93 39.17 -11.56
CA ASN A 696 3.64 38.59 -11.22
C ASN A 696 3.78 37.65 -10.02
N GLU A 697 2.71 37.55 -9.24
CA GLU A 697 2.60 36.68 -8.09
C GLU A 697 1.25 35.96 -8.11
N THR A 698 1.28 34.64 -8.06
CA THR A 698 0.09 33.79 -7.97
C THR A 698 0.09 33.05 -6.65
N LEU A 699 -0.99 33.15 -5.88
CA LEU A 699 -1.20 32.43 -4.62
C LEU A 699 -2.15 31.25 -4.80
N ILE A 700 -1.69 30.06 -4.47
CA ILE A 700 -2.48 28.83 -4.46
C ILE A 700 -2.77 28.42 -3.02
N PHE A 701 -4.04 28.26 -2.68
CA PHE A 701 -4.52 27.91 -1.35
C PHE A 701 -5.51 26.74 -1.41
N PRO A 702 -5.51 25.81 -0.43
CA PRO A 702 -4.64 25.74 0.75
C PRO A 702 -3.32 24.99 0.47
N HIS A 703 -2.26 25.35 1.19
CA HIS A 703 -1.01 24.60 1.24
C HIS A 703 -0.38 24.69 2.63
N LEU A 704 -0.36 23.58 3.37
CA LEU A 704 0.37 23.44 4.62
C LEU A 704 1.67 22.66 4.34
N SER A 705 2.81 23.37 4.38
CA SER A 705 4.13 22.73 4.36
C SER A 705 4.40 22.10 5.73
N MET A 706 4.88 20.85 5.75
CA MET A 706 5.43 20.25 6.98
C MET A 706 6.95 20.33 7.02
N GLU A 707 7.60 20.53 5.86
CA GLU A 707 9.06 20.71 5.78
C GLU A 707 9.48 22.06 6.37
N ASP A 708 8.59 23.03 6.27
CA ASP A 708 8.70 24.33 6.90
C ASP A 708 7.34 24.72 7.50
N PRO A 709 7.00 24.21 8.70
CA PRO A 709 5.68 24.38 9.27
C PRO A 709 5.47 25.82 9.74
N PRO A 710 4.28 26.41 9.52
CA PRO A 710 4.00 27.77 9.93
C PRO A 710 4.07 27.91 11.45
N HIS A 711 4.64 29.01 11.92
CA HIS A 711 4.66 29.35 13.33
C HIS A 711 3.23 29.55 13.85
N ILE A 712 2.85 28.81 14.90
CA ILE A 712 1.49 28.81 15.48
C ILE A 712 0.91 30.22 15.72
N PRO A 713 1.65 31.22 16.25
CA PRO A 713 1.10 32.57 16.45
C PRO A 713 0.62 33.24 15.16
N PHE A 714 1.24 32.94 14.01
CA PHE A 714 0.83 33.50 12.72
C PHE A 714 -0.47 32.88 12.20
N LEU A 715 -0.76 31.62 12.55
CA LEU A 715 -2.05 31.00 12.24
C LEU A 715 -3.23 31.69 12.96
N LEU A 716 -2.95 32.37 14.07
CA LEU A 716 -3.93 33.16 14.83
C LEU A 716 -3.98 34.63 14.39
N SER A 717 -3.12 35.03 13.44
CA SER A 717 -3.07 36.40 12.91
C SER A 717 -4.05 36.60 11.75
N ARG A 718 -4.35 37.86 11.39
CA ARG A 718 -5.18 38.17 10.21
C ARG A 718 -4.56 37.69 8.88
N ASN A 719 -3.26 37.43 8.86
CA ASN A 719 -2.51 37.01 7.67
C ASN A 719 -2.29 35.49 7.60
N TRP A 720 -3.03 34.68 8.38
CA TRP A 720 -2.86 33.22 8.39
C TRP A 720 -2.92 32.58 6.98
N ARG A 721 -3.77 33.11 6.10
CA ARG A 721 -3.92 32.64 4.71
C ARG A 721 -2.64 32.81 3.89
N SER A 722 -1.83 33.82 4.20
CA SER A 722 -0.59 34.06 3.48
C SER A 722 0.48 33.02 3.82
N GLN A 723 0.41 32.37 4.98
CA GLN A 723 1.33 31.28 5.36
C GLN A 723 0.82 29.91 4.94
N LEU A 724 -0.50 29.70 4.88
CA LEU A 724 -1.12 28.46 4.43
C LEU A 724 -1.33 28.42 2.90
N GLY A 725 -0.42 29.00 2.14
CA GLY A 725 -0.49 29.05 0.69
C GLY A 725 0.85 28.78 0.03
N LEU A 726 0.79 28.40 -1.24
CA LEU A 726 1.94 28.19 -2.11
C LEU A 726 2.00 29.34 -3.12
N TYR A 727 3.15 29.96 -3.25
CA TYR A 727 3.34 31.12 -4.13
C TYR A 727 4.11 30.71 -5.38
N ILE A 728 3.70 31.26 -6.51
CA ILE A 728 4.42 31.20 -7.78
C ILE A 728 4.82 32.64 -8.11
N LEU A 729 6.12 32.91 -8.05
CA LEU A 729 6.68 34.24 -8.26
C LEU A 729 7.39 34.27 -9.62
N GLN A 730 6.95 35.15 -10.52
CA GLN A 730 7.64 35.37 -11.79
C GLN A 730 8.72 36.42 -11.61
N LEU A 731 9.98 36.06 -11.85
CA LEU A 731 11.10 36.98 -11.73
C LEU A 731 11.08 38.06 -12.83
N GLY A 732 11.34 39.30 -12.42
CA GLY A 732 11.58 40.43 -13.30
C GLY A 732 13.07 40.61 -13.59
N ARG A 733 13.37 41.18 -14.76
CA ARG A 733 14.75 41.50 -15.16
C ARG A 733 15.26 42.67 -14.31
N ASN A 734 16.43 42.52 -13.69
CA ASN A 734 17.05 43.62 -12.96
C ASN A 734 17.50 44.71 -13.94
N GLN A 735 17.02 45.94 -13.76
CA GLN A 735 17.37 47.11 -14.60
C GLN A 735 18.82 47.60 -14.43
N GLN A 736 19.59 47.07 -13.47
CA GLN A 736 20.99 47.44 -13.25
C GLN A 736 21.97 46.83 -14.26
N SER A 737 21.51 45.98 -15.19
CA SER A 737 22.31 45.40 -16.28
C SER A 737 22.05 46.04 -17.65
N LEU A 738 21.45 47.23 -17.70
CA LEU A 738 21.20 48.00 -18.92
C LEU A 738 22.21 49.14 -19.06
#